data_AF-A0AA36H7W2-F1
#
_entry.id   AF-A0AA36H7W2-F1
#
_cell.length_a   1.000
_cell.length_b   1.000
_cell.length_c   1.000
_cell.angle_alpha   90.00
_cell.angle_beta   90.00
_cell.angle_gamma   90.00
#
_symmetry.space_group_name_H-M   'P 1'
#
loop_
_entity.id
_entity.type
_entity.pdbx_description
1 polymer ?
#
loop_
_entity_poly.entity_id
_entity_poly.type
_entity_poly.pdbx_seq_one_letter_code
_entity_poly.pdbx_strand_id
1 'polypeptide(L)'
;MLQSIISAVTGEKSDPSDLQLANYKKSNNPKVLNMSNGCPIFDKRNSLTVGPRGPQLMEDIVYLDEITHFDRERIPERVVHAKGAGAHGYFEVTHDITKYCKADFLNKIGKRTPVFVRFSPVALESGAADTYRDLRGFAMKFYTEEGNWDMVANNTPIFFVRDPFDFPNFIHALKRNPQTHLRDMNALFDFLGNHPESTHQVLFLMSDRGTPDGYRHMHGYGSHTFKLINAADEAVWCKFHFLTDNIKNLTAGEARRLVGEDPDYSLRDLYNAIDKGDYPEWTLYIQVMTLEQADNWEMNPFDLTKVWPHADFPMIPVGKLVLNRNVENYFAEVEQAAFSPSHLVPGIGFSPDKMLQGRIISYPDTQYHRLGPNYKQIPINCPYRARPSNTQRDGLMTIASQGNAPSYFPDSFNGHVEYNKRIEHVYNLHGQVNRHPFNPDDDFVQPRELWRRVLKDEEKARLIENTAGMLKDASSVVQEKFLENYRKVDPALAEGVKKAVAKLIANKQMIQSIISAIKGELPDLSDLQLADYKKENNPKALNMSNGCPIFDKRNALTVGSCGPQLMEDIIYLDEITHFDRERIPERVVHAKGAGAHGYFEVTHDITKYCKAAFLNKIGKQTPVFVRFSPVALESGSADTVRDLRGFAMKFYTEEGNWDMVANNTPIFFVRDPLDFPNFIHALKRNPQTHLRDMNALFDFWANHPESTHQVLFLMSDRGTPDGYRHMHGYGSHAFKLINADDEAVWCKFHFLTDNIKNLTAEEARRLVGQDPDYAIRDLYNAIAKGDYPEWTLYIQVMTMEQADKWTMNPFDLTKIWPHAEYPMIPVGKLVLNRNPENYFAEVEQAAFAPSHLVPGIGFSPDKMLQGRILSYVDTQYHRLGPNHKQIPINCPYRARPQNTQRDGLMTIDSQGNAPSYFPDSFNGHVEHKERIEHVYNLHGQVNRHAPYTDDDFVQPREFWQRVLKDDEKARLIENTAGMLKDASSVVQERFLENTYAKVDPALAEGVKEAVAKLIANKKELAHSNV
;
A
#
# COMPACT_ATOMS: atom_id res chain seq x y z
N MET A 1 -5.83 14.73 -34.32
CA MET A 1 -5.37 14.75 -35.73
C MET A 1 -3.89 14.40 -35.89
N LEU A 2 -2.96 14.94 -35.06
CA LEU A 2 -1.55 14.54 -35.13
C LEU A 2 -1.29 13.12 -34.58
N GLN A 3 -1.95 12.72 -33.48
CA GLN A 3 -1.92 11.34 -32.94
C GLN A 3 -2.43 10.30 -33.94
N SER A 4 -3.46 10.61 -34.73
CA SER A 4 -3.98 9.71 -35.77
C SER A 4 -3.01 9.56 -36.95
N ILE A 5 -2.24 10.61 -37.28
CA ILE A 5 -1.20 10.55 -38.31
C ILE A 5 0.01 9.75 -37.81
N ILE A 6 0.38 9.87 -36.54
CA ILE A 6 1.50 9.10 -35.94
C ILE A 6 1.16 7.61 -35.82
N SER A 7 -0.05 7.27 -35.35
CA SER A 7 -0.50 5.88 -35.27
C SER A 7 -0.62 5.22 -36.66
N ALA A 8 -0.88 6.03 -37.70
CA ALA A 8 -0.85 5.58 -39.10
C ALA A 8 0.56 5.39 -39.68
N VAL A 9 1.59 6.05 -39.11
CA VAL A 9 2.99 5.94 -39.58
C VAL A 9 3.76 4.86 -38.82
N THR A 10 3.45 4.57 -37.54
CA THR A 10 4.14 3.55 -36.74
C THR A 10 3.40 2.22 -36.61
N GLY A 11 2.11 2.15 -36.95
CA GLY A 11 1.31 0.93 -36.78
C GLY A 11 1.09 0.49 -35.33
N GLU A 12 1.46 1.33 -34.35
CA GLU A 12 1.22 1.15 -32.92
C GLU A 12 0.03 2.04 -32.51
N LYS A 13 -1.12 1.41 -32.20
CA LYS A 13 -2.12 2.04 -31.31
C LYS A 13 -1.68 1.74 -29.88
N SER A 14 -0.72 2.51 -29.36
CA SER A 14 -0.38 2.48 -27.93
C SER A 14 -1.34 3.38 -27.16
N ASP A 15 -1.72 2.96 -25.96
CA ASP A 15 -2.57 3.77 -25.11
C ASP A 15 -1.81 5.02 -24.63
N PRO A 16 -2.49 6.18 -24.45
CA PRO A 16 -1.83 7.41 -24.01
C PRO A 16 -0.99 7.27 -22.75
N SER A 17 -1.43 6.46 -21.80
CA SER A 17 -0.68 6.20 -20.56
C SER A 17 0.66 5.52 -20.81
N ASP A 18 0.77 4.66 -21.83
CA ASP A 18 2.03 3.99 -22.21
C ASP A 18 2.99 4.95 -22.96
N LEU A 19 2.48 6.07 -23.46
CA LEU A 19 3.23 7.09 -24.20
C LEU A 19 3.77 8.23 -23.32
N GLN A 20 3.56 8.17 -22.00
CA GLN A 20 3.90 9.27 -21.09
C GLN A 20 5.38 9.70 -21.20
N LEU A 21 6.32 8.75 -21.09
CA LEU A 21 7.76 9.04 -21.20
C LEU A 21 8.17 9.51 -22.60
N ALA A 22 7.56 8.94 -23.64
CA ALA A 22 7.80 9.35 -25.02
C ALA A 22 7.35 10.80 -25.26
N ASN A 23 6.23 11.22 -24.67
CA ASN A 23 5.73 12.59 -24.73
C ASN A 23 6.59 13.55 -23.90
N TYR A 24 7.07 13.11 -22.73
CA TYR A 24 8.02 13.89 -21.91
C TYR A 24 9.30 14.20 -22.69
N LYS A 25 9.92 13.18 -23.32
CA LYS A 25 11.12 13.33 -24.15
C LYS A 25 10.95 14.31 -25.31
N LYS A 26 9.76 14.33 -25.93
CA LYS A 26 9.47 15.26 -27.05
C LYS A 26 9.31 16.71 -26.59
N SER A 27 8.86 16.91 -25.36
CA SER A 27 8.47 18.24 -24.86
C SER A 27 9.54 18.90 -24.00
N ASN A 28 10.61 18.19 -23.65
CA ASN A 28 11.63 18.65 -22.72
C ASN A 28 13.05 18.42 -23.24
N ASN A 29 13.94 19.37 -22.96
CA ASN A 29 15.38 19.23 -23.18
C ASN A 29 16.08 18.74 -21.89
N PRO A 30 17.15 17.94 -21.99
CA PRO A 30 17.97 17.55 -20.84
C PRO A 30 18.48 18.78 -20.07
N LYS A 31 18.58 18.65 -18.74
CA LYS A 31 19.15 19.66 -17.84
C LYS A 31 20.32 19.06 -17.07
N VAL A 32 21.22 19.92 -16.59
CA VAL A 32 22.27 19.51 -15.65
C VAL A 32 21.62 18.99 -14.37
N LEU A 33 22.06 17.82 -13.92
CA LEU A 33 21.59 17.24 -12.66
C LEU A 33 22.27 17.95 -11.48
N ASN A 34 21.48 18.31 -10.47
CA ASN A 34 21.96 18.97 -9.25
C ASN A 34 21.53 18.17 -8.02
N MET A 35 22.29 18.27 -6.93
CA MET A 35 21.85 17.89 -5.59
C MET A 35 20.69 18.79 -5.12
N SER A 36 20.00 18.40 -4.06
CA SER A 36 18.84 19.13 -3.51
C SER A 36 19.16 20.60 -3.13
N ASN A 37 20.43 20.89 -2.82
CA ASN A 37 20.92 22.25 -2.53
C ASN A 37 21.30 23.08 -3.77
N GLY A 38 21.09 22.55 -4.98
CA GLY A 38 21.39 23.21 -6.26
C GLY A 38 22.83 23.05 -6.78
N CYS A 39 23.68 22.27 -6.12
CA CYS A 39 25.06 22.02 -6.58
C CYS A 39 25.10 21.02 -7.74
N PRO A 40 25.81 21.30 -8.85
CA PRO A 40 25.86 20.42 -10.01
C PRO A 40 26.64 19.13 -9.74
N ILE A 41 26.15 18.02 -10.32
CA ILE A 41 26.73 16.69 -10.18
C ILE A 41 27.57 16.36 -11.42
N PHE A 42 28.84 16.02 -11.21
CA PHE A 42 29.76 15.62 -12.28
C PHE A 42 29.57 14.16 -12.72
N ASP A 43 29.46 13.24 -11.75
CA ASP A 43 29.24 11.82 -11.99
C ASP A 43 28.20 11.29 -10.98
N LYS A 44 27.15 10.67 -11.52
CA LYS A 44 25.99 10.14 -10.78
C LYS A 44 25.90 8.62 -10.80
N ARG A 45 26.80 7.93 -11.50
CA ARG A 45 26.75 6.46 -11.70
C ARG A 45 27.73 5.71 -10.80
N ASN A 46 28.73 6.39 -10.26
CA ASN A 46 29.79 5.74 -9.51
C ASN A 46 29.95 6.40 -8.15
N SER A 47 29.86 5.60 -7.09
CA SER A 47 30.13 6.04 -5.73
C SER A 47 31.62 6.39 -5.55
N LEU A 48 31.89 7.32 -4.65
CA LEU A 48 33.23 7.74 -4.27
C LEU A 48 33.89 6.67 -3.38
N THR A 49 34.97 6.06 -3.87
CA THR A 49 35.66 4.94 -3.19
C THR A 49 37.18 5.12 -3.18
N VAL A 50 37.87 4.39 -2.29
CA VAL A 50 39.35 4.28 -2.29
C VAL A 50 39.77 3.18 -3.26
N GLY A 51 40.07 3.54 -4.50
CA GLY A 51 40.36 2.61 -5.58
C GLY A 51 39.12 1.87 -6.12
N PRO A 52 39.27 1.11 -7.23
CA PRO A 52 38.13 0.51 -7.94
C PRO A 52 37.39 -0.60 -7.17
N ARG A 53 38.08 -1.28 -6.24
CA ARG A 53 37.53 -2.37 -5.41
C ARG A 53 37.43 -2.00 -3.93
N GLY A 54 37.55 -0.71 -3.60
CA GLY A 54 37.47 -0.21 -2.22
C GLY A 54 36.05 0.13 -1.77
N PRO A 55 35.87 0.33 -0.45
CA PRO A 55 34.58 0.71 0.11
C PRO A 55 34.19 2.14 -0.27
N GLN A 56 32.89 2.42 -0.19
CA GLN A 56 32.33 3.77 -0.29
C GLN A 56 32.76 4.64 0.90
N LEU A 57 32.91 5.94 0.66
CA LEU A 57 33.27 6.93 1.67
C LEU A 57 32.07 7.70 2.21
N MET A 58 32.11 8.06 3.50
CA MET A 58 31.12 8.94 4.14
C MET A 58 31.08 10.36 3.55
N GLU A 59 32.13 10.79 2.85
CA GLU A 59 32.18 12.09 2.15
C GLU A 59 31.51 12.05 0.76
N ASP A 60 30.89 10.94 0.36
CA ASP A 60 30.07 10.86 -0.86
C ASP A 60 28.72 11.58 -0.68
N ILE A 61 28.75 12.90 -0.67
CA ILE A 61 27.55 13.73 -0.45
C ILE A 61 26.50 13.59 -1.56
N VAL A 62 26.87 13.15 -2.77
CA VAL A 62 25.93 12.90 -3.86
C VAL A 62 25.05 11.70 -3.52
N TYR A 63 25.67 10.63 -2.99
CA TYR A 63 24.93 9.46 -2.53
C TYR A 63 24.05 9.78 -1.32
N LEU A 64 24.62 10.47 -0.32
CA LEU A 64 23.89 10.81 0.91
C LEU A 64 22.66 11.69 0.65
N ASP A 65 22.76 12.68 -0.24
CA ASP A 65 21.64 13.56 -0.63
C ASP A 65 20.48 12.77 -1.25
N GLU A 66 20.78 11.88 -2.20
CA GLU A 66 19.75 11.13 -2.92
C GLU A 66 19.14 10.00 -2.07
N ILE A 67 19.98 9.19 -1.40
CA ILE A 67 19.48 8.01 -0.68
C ILE A 67 18.59 8.40 0.50
N THR A 68 18.94 9.47 1.22
CA THR A 68 18.15 9.92 2.38
C THR A 68 16.81 10.54 1.97
N HIS A 69 16.71 11.09 0.76
CA HIS A 69 15.42 11.49 0.18
C HIS A 69 14.60 10.26 -0.24
N PHE A 70 15.22 9.32 -0.96
CA PHE A 70 14.59 8.07 -1.38
C PHE A 70 14.00 7.30 -0.19
N ASP A 71 14.77 7.17 0.90
CA ASP A 71 14.38 6.49 2.14
C ASP A 71 13.15 7.10 2.83
N ARG A 72 12.76 8.33 2.46
CA ARG A 72 11.66 9.12 3.01
C ARG A 72 10.49 9.37 2.05
N GLU A 73 10.47 8.74 0.88
CA GLU A 73 9.42 8.98 -0.12
C GLU A 73 8.02 8.53 0.28
N ARG A 74 7.90 7.54 1.18
CA ARG A 74 6.59 7.03 1.61
C ARG A 74 6.06 7.90 2.75
N ILE A 75 4.82 8.34 2.60
CA ILE A 75 4.00 8.87 3.70
C ILE A 75 3.00 7.77 4.12
N PRO A 76 2.33 7.88 5.28
CA PRO A 76 1.21 7.00 5.56
C PRO A 76 0.18 7.07 4.43
N GLU A 77 -0.32 5.94 3.96
CA GLU A 77 -1.48 5.94 3.07
C GLU A 77 -2.74 6.36 3.83
N ARG A 78 -3.84 6.63 3.11
CA ARG A 78 -5.13 6.88 3.77
C ARG A 78 -5.58 5.62 4.51
N VAL A 79 -6.10 5.77 5.74
CA VAL A 79 -6.59 4.64 6.55
C VAL A 79 -7.68 3.83 5.84
N VAL A 80 -8.50 4.51 5.03
CA VAL A 80 -9.49 4.00 4.09
C VAL A 80 -9.34 4.72 2.76
N HIS A 81 -9.75 4.09 1.66
CA HIS A 81 -9.64 4.66 0.31
C HIS A 81 -8.21 4.95 -0.15
N ALA A 82 -7.25 4.10 0.24
CA ALA A 82 -5.83 4.27 -0.08
C ALA A 82 -5.57 4.22 -1.60
N LYS A 83 -6.03 3.18 -2.28
CA LYS A 83 -6.00 3.11 -3.75
C LYS A 83 -6.90 4.18 -4.36
N GLY A 84 -6.44 4.88 -5.39
CA GLY A 84 -7.32 5.81 -6.11
C GLY A 84 -6.73 6.45 -7.36
N ALA A 85 -7.57 7.16 -8.10
CA ALA A 85 -7.21 7.94 -9.28
C ALA A 85 -7.77 9.36 -9.15
N GLY A 86 -7.08 10.36 -9.68
CA GLY A 86 -7.51 11.76 -9.60
C GLY A 86 -7.41 12.50 -10.92
N ALA A 87 -8.30 13.48 -11.10
CA ALA A 87 -8.34 14.33 -12.28
C ALA A 87 -8.89 15.72 -11.96
N HIS A 88 -8.50 16.69 -12.79
CA HIS A 88 -8.99 18.07 -12.73
C HIS A 88 -10.14 18.29 -13.71
N GLY A 89 -10.93 19.31 -13.42
CA GLY A 89 -12.08 19.67 -14.22
C GLY A 89 -12.70 20.99 -13.84
N TYR A 90 -13.98 21.12 -14.17
CA TYR A 90 -14.82 22.22 -13.70
C TYR A 90 -16.24 21.73 -13.39
N PHE A 91 -16.92 22.49 -12.55
CA PHE A 91 -18.35 22.42 -12.35
C PHE A 91 -19.01 23.65 -12.97
N GLU A 92 -20.07 23.45 -13.73
CA GLU A 92 -20.85 24.51 -14.40
C GLU A 92 -22.30 24.49 -13.92
N VAL A 93 -22.79 25.62 -13.40
CA VAL A 93 -24.21 25.76 -13.02
C VAL A 93 -25.07 25.76 -14.28
N THR A 94 -26.10 24.92 -14.33
CA THR A 94 -27.03 24.84 -15.47
C THR A 94 -28.45 25.27 -15.11
N HIS A 95 -28.80 25.24 -13.82
CA HIS A 95 -30.13 25.57 -13.32
C HIS A 95 -30.03 26.44 -12.07
N ASP A 96 -31.00 27.33 -11.91
CA ASP A 96 -31.05 28.24 -10.76
C ASP A 96 -31.64 27.54 -9.53
N ILE A 97 -30.84 27.46 -8.46
CA ILE A 97 -31.24 26.95 -7.15
C ILE A 97 -31.07 27.98 -6.03
N THR A 98 -30.94 29.27 -6.37
CA THR A 98 -30.73 30.37 -5.40
C THR A 98 -31.86 30.52 -4.39
N LYS A 99 -33.07 30.04 -4.73
CA LYS A 99 -34.19 29.91 -3.78
C LYS A 99 -33.88 29.00 -2.58
N TYR A 100 -32.93 28.08 -2.71
CA TYR A 100 -32.51 27.16 -1.65
C TYR A 100 -31.15 27.50 -1.05
N CYS A 101 -30.21 28.03 -1.84
CA CYS A 101 -28.81 28.15 -1.44
C CYS A 101 -28.19 29.48 -1.87
N LYS A 102 -27.51 30.16 -0.93
CA LYS A 102 -26.79 31.43 -1.16
C LYS A 102 -25.31 31.25 -1.55
N ALA A 103 -24.82 30.02 -1.72
CA ALA A 103 -23.42 29.78 -2.02
C ALA A 103 -23.00 30.42 -3.34
N ASP A 104 -21.91 31.19 -3.31
CA ASP A 104 -21.53 32.03 -4.46
C ASP A 104 -21.26 31.22 -5.72
N PHE A 105 -20.67 30.02 -5.61
CA PHE A 105 -20.38 29.18 -6.78
C PHE A 105 -21.63 28.63 -7.49
N LEU A 106 -22.81 28.72 -6.87
CA LEU A 106 -24.12 28.27 -7.39
C LEU A 106 -25.04 29.42 -7.84
N ASN A 107 -24.62 30.68 -7.68
CA ASN A 107 -25.53 31.83 -7.78
C ASN A 107 -25.92 32.28 -9.19
N LYS A 108 -25.32 31.69 -10.23
CA LYS A 108 -25.53 32.12 -11.62
C LYS A 108 -25.36 30.96 -12.60
N ILE A 109 -26.37 30.75 -13.45
CA ILE A 109 -26.29 29.81 -14.58
C ILE A 109 -25.11 30.19 -15.50
N GLY A 110 -24.33 29.19 -15.89
CA GLY A 110 -23.10 29.32 -16.68
C GLY A 110 -21.86 29.67 -15.84
N LYS A 111 -21.98 29.88 -14.52
CA LYS A 111 -20.80 30.07 -13.66
C LYS A 111 -20.00 28.77 -13.60
N ARG A 112 -18.69 28.87 -13.85
CA ARG A 112 -17.76 27.75 -13.79
C ARG A 112 -16.84 27.86 -12.58
N THR A 113 -16.71 26.74 -11.87
CA THR A 113 -15.87 26.61 -10.69
C THR A 113 -14.85 25.50 -10.94
N PRO A 114 -13.54 25.76 -10.83
CA PRO A 114 -12.54 24.70 -10.95
C PRO A 114 -12.77 23.62 -9.90
N VAL A 115 -12.54 22.36 -10.28
CA VAL A 115 -12.66 21.23 -9.37
C VAL A 115 -11.50 20.25 -9.50
N PHE A 116 -11.19 19.58 -8.40
CA PHE A 116 -10.36 18.39 -8.40
C PHE A 116 -11.16 17.21 -7.83
N VAL A 117 -11.08 16.06 -8.49
CA VAL A 117 -11.84 14.87 -8.12
C VAL A 117 -10.90 13.70 -7.89
N ARG A 118 -11.18 12.91 -6.85
CA ARG A 118 -10.50 11.65 -6.56
C ARG A 118 -11.51 10.50 -6.42
N PHE A 119 -11.27 9.43 -7.17
CA PHE A 119 -11.98 8.17 -7.08
C PHE A 119 -11.14 7.11 -6.37
N SER A 120 -11.79 6.11 -5.76
CA SER A 120 -11.09 5.07 -4.96
C SER A 120 -11.98 3.89 -4.60
N PRO A 121 -11.48 2.65 -4.49
CA PRO A 121 -12.05 1.61 -3.60
C PRO A 121 -12.00 2.06 -2.12
N VAL A 122 -12.49 1.25 -1.16
CA VAL A 122 -12.52 1.60 0.28
C VAL A 122 -11.51 0.78 1.09
N ALA A 123 -11.66 -0.54 1.05
CA ALA A 123 -11.07 -1.44 2.04
C ALA A 123 -9.56 -1.59 1.86
N LEU A 124 -9.11 -1.46 0.62
CA LEU A 124 -7.83 -1.94 0.15
C LEU A 124 -6.71 -0.90 0.27
N GLU A 125 -5.49 -1.41 0.48
CA GLU A 125 -4.26 -0.61 0.51
C GLU A 125 -3.85 -0.14 -0.91
N SER A 126 -2.85 0.74 -0.99
CA SER A 126 -2.44 1.41 -2.24
C SER A 126 -2.03 0.46 -3.38
N GLY A 127 -1.53 -0.74 -3.04
CA GLY A 127 -1.07 -1.74 -4.01
C GLY A 127 -2.16 -2.65 -4.60
N ALA A 128 -3.40 -2.53 -4.14
CA ALA A 128 -4.47 -3.45 -4.52
C ALA A 128 -5.07 -3.15 -5.90
N ALA A 129 -5.94 -4.07 -6.35
CA ALA A 129 -6.61 -3.95 -7.66
C ALA A 129 -7.86 -3.07 -7.63
N ASP A 130 -8.11 -2.34 -8.72
CA ASP A 130 -9.24 -1.42 -8.87
C ASP A 130 -10.61 -2.11 -8.95
N THR A 131 -10.67 -3.32 -9.50
CA THR A 131 -11.92 -4.00 -9.90
C THR A 131 -12.52 -4.92 -8.82
N TYR A 132 -12.03 -4.87 -7.58
CA TYR A 132 -12.63 -5.62 -6.47
C TYR A 132 -14.07 -5.17 -6.20
N ARG A 133 -14.92 -6.10 -5.74
CA ARG A 133 -16.24 -5.76 -5.19
C ARG A 133 -16.05 -4.94 -3.93
N ASP A 134 -16.41 -3.66 -4.00
CA ASP A 134 -16.22 -2.69 -2.93
C ASP A 134 -17.11 -1.45 -3.20
N LEU A 135 -17.27 -0.54 -2.25
CA LEU A 135 -17.79 0.79 -2.59
C LEU A 135 -16.72 1.56 -3.38
N ARG A 136 -17.14 2.65 -4.03
CA ARG A 136 -16.22 3.61 -4.61
C ARG A 136 -16.40 4.99 -3.98
N GLY A 137 -15.32 5.56 -3.46
CA GLY A 137 -15.24 6.97 -3.12
C GLY A 137 -15.26 7.82 -4.39
N PHE A 138 -15.93 8.96 -4.32
CA PHE A 138 -16.06 9.97 -5.37
C PHE A 138 -15.93 11.36 -4.70
N ALA A 139 -14.74 11.69 -4.22
CA ALA A 139 -14.51 12.94 -3.51
C ALA A 139 -14.24 14.10 -4.49
N MET A 140 -14.91 15.22 -4.28
CA MET A 140 -14.81 16.41 -5.13
C MET A 140 -14.43 17.63 -4.27
N LYS A 141 -13.44 18.39 -4.73
CA LYS A 141 -13.02 19.67 -4.16
C LYS A 141 -13.37 20.78 -5.14
N PHE A 142 -14.23 21.70 -4.72
CA PHE A 142 -14.61 22.88 -5.48
C PHE A 142 -13.79 24.06 -4.97
N TYR A 143 -12.97 24.64 -5.84
CA TYR A 143 -12.21 25.85 -5.50
C TYR A 143 -13.12 27.05 -5.76
N THR A 144 -13.83 27.48 -4.73
CA THR A 144 -14.77 28.62 -4.81
C THR A 144 -14.11 29.92 -4.38
N GLU A 145 -14.74 31.04 -4.69
CA GLU A 145 -14.35 32.38 -4.25
C GLU A 145 -14.56 32.59 -2.73
N GLU A 146 -15.32 31.72 -2.07
CA GLU A 146 -15.63 31.78 -0.63
C GLU A 146 -14.90 30.69 0.19
N GLY A 147 -13.87 30.06 -0.40
CA GLY A 147 -13.14 28.94 0.20
C GLY A 147 -13.29 27.65 -0.60
N ASN A 148 -12.63 26.59 -0.17
CA ASN A 148 -12.88 25.27 -0.74
C ASN A 148 -14.19 24.70 -0.18
N TRP A 149 -15.05 24.17 -1.05
CA TRP A 149 -16.11 23.27 -0.65
C TRP A 149 -15.74 21.85 -1.04
N ASP A 150 -15.77 20.91 -0.10
CA ASP A 150 -15.51 19.50 -0.41
C ASP A 150 -16.78 18.66 -0.27
N MET A 151 -17.20 18.04 -1.37
CA MET A 151 -18.23 17.02 -1.40
C MET A 151 -17.56 15.64 -1.39
N VAL A 152 -17.48 15.02 -0.21
CA VAL A 152 -16.80 13.74 -0.01
C VAL A 152 -17.81 12.59 -0.15
N ALA A 153 -18.20 12.36 -1.40
CA ALA A 153 -19.24 11.45 -1.83
C ALA A 153 -18.75 9.99 -2.04
N ASN A 154 -19.71 9.07 -2.18
CA ASN A 154 -19.52 7.67 -2.59
C ASN A 154 -20.36 7.35 -3.82
N ASN A 155 -20.15 6.20 -4.46
CA ASN A 155 -20.98 5.69 -5.55
C ASN A 155 -22.32 5.06 -5.10
N THR A 156 -22.67 5.23 -3.83
CA THR A 156 -23.89 4.74 -3.20
C THR A 156 -24.59 5.86 -2.41
N PRO A 157 -25.93 5.95 -2.42
CA PRO A 157 -26.67 6.96 -1.68
C PRO A 157 -26.73 6.69 -0.17
N ILE A 158 -26.27 5.53 0.29
CA ILE A 158 -26.35 5.08 1.69
C ILE A 158 -25.01 4.53 2.18
N PHE A 159 -24.93 4.10 3.44
CA PHE A 159 -23.75 3.47 4.00
C PHE A 159 -24.11 2.26 4.89
N PHE A 160 -23.08 1.52 5.36
CA PHE A 160 -23.27 0.30 6.15
C PHE A 160 -23.69 0.55 7.60
N VAL A 161 -23.32 1.71 8.16
CA VAL A 161 -23.58 2.06 9.56
C VAL A 161 -24.18 3.45 9.63
N ARG A 162 -24.92 3.72 10.70
CA ARG A 162 -25.64 4.99 10.96
C ARG A 162 -25.10 5.77 12.15
N ASP A 163 -24.18 5.19 12.90
CA ASP A 163 -23.52 5.80 14.05
C ASP A 163 -22.00 5.70 13.88
N PRO A 164 -21.24 6.78 14.12
CA PRO A 164 -19.81 6.81 13.81
C PRO A 164 -18.95 5.92 14.72
N PHE A 165 -19.48 5.43 15.85
CA PHE A 165 -18.80 4.42 16.67
C PHE A 165 -18.56 3.10 15.96
N ASP A 166 -19.48 2.70 15.09
CA ASP A 166 -19.37 1.44 14.38
C ASP A 166 -18.45 1.56 13.16
N PHE A 167 -18.01 2.76 12.78
CA PHE A 167 -17.15 2.97 11.62
C PHE A 167 -15.77 2.32 11.77
N PRO A 168 -14.97 2.57 12.84
CA PRO A 168 -13.70 1.86 13.03
C PRO A 168 -13.87 0.34 13.05
N ASN A 169 -14.88 -0.17 13.76
CA ASN A 169 -15.17 -1.59 13.89
C ASN A 169 -15.55 -2.23 12.54
N PHE A 170 -16.39 -1.56 11.75
CA PHE A 170 -16.73 -1.98 10.39
C PHE A 170 -15.49 -2.04 9.50
N ILE A 171 -14.65 -1.00 9.53
CA ILE A 171 -13.44 -0.94 8.71
C ILE A 171 -12.44 -2.03 9.14
N HIS A 172 -12.29 -2.31 10.42
CA HIS A 172 -11.45 -3.41 10.92
C HIS A 172 -11.97 -4.77 10.44
N ALA A 173 -13.28 -5.01 10.55
CA ALA A 173 -13.91 -6.26 10.08
C ALA A 173 -13.81 -6.44 8.55
N LEU A 174 -13.78 -5.34 7.80
CA LEU A 174 -13.61 -5.33 6.35
C LEU A 174 -12.16 -5.53 5.90
N LYS A 175 -11.18 -5.19 6.76
CA LYS A 175 -9.74 -5.25 6.48
C LYS A 175 -9.14 -6.59 6.92
N ARG A 176 -7.82 -6.58 7.11
CA ARG A 176 -7.00 -7.77 7.36
C ARG A 176 -7.09 -8.19 8.82
N ASN A 177 -7.15 -9.51 9.05
CA ASN A 177 -7.06 -10.10 10.37
C ASN A 177 -5.74 -9.68 11.06
N PRO A 178 -5.76 -9.29 12.35
CA PRO A 178 -4.60 -8.73 13.02
C PRO A 178 -3.45 -9.72 13.22
N GLN A 179 -3.70 -11.04 13.17
CA GLN A 179 -2.67 -12.06 13.30
C GLN A 179 -2.19 -12.59 11.95
N THR A 180 -3.13 -13.01 11.10
CA THR A 180 -2.79 -13.66 9.81
C THR A 180 -2.48 -12.66 8.70
N HIS A 181 -2.96 -11.41 8.85
CA HIS A 181 -2.91 -10.36 7.83
C HIS A 181 -3.64 -10.69 6.51
N LEU A 182 -4.49 -11.71 6.54
CA LEU A 182 -5.35 -12.12 5.44
C LEU A 182 -6.72 -11.45 5.57
N ARG A 183 -7.48 -11.37 4.47
CA ARG A 183 -8.91 -11.06 4.55
C ARG A 183 -9.66 -12.15 5.32
N ASP A 184 -10.58 -11.74 6.17
CA ASP A 184 -11.32 -12.63 7.07
C ASP A 184 -12.83 -12.50 6.84
N MET A 185 -13.41 -13.52 6.19
CA MET A 185 -14.86 -13.53 5.93
C MET A 185 -15.67 -13.82 7.19
N ASN A 186 -15.10 -14.43 8.24
CA ASN A 186 -15.77 -14.51 9.53
C ASN A 186 -15.92 -13.13 10.13
N ALA A 187 -14.83 -12.34 10.19
CA ALA A 187 -14.88 -10.99 10.74
C ALA A 187 -15.92 -10.11 10.03
N LEU A 188 -15.86 -10.06 8.70
CA LEU A 188 -16.78 -9.25 7.89
C LEU A 188 -18.24 -9.67 8.09
N PHE A 189 -18.58 -10.95 7.89
CA PHE A 189 -19.97 -11.38 7.96
C PHE A 189 -20.51 -11.50 9.39
N ASP A 190 -19.66 -11.65 10.40
CA ASP A 190 -20.07 -11.56 11.81
C ASP A 190 -20.45 -10.12 12.15
N PHE A 191 -19.66 -9.13 11.71
CA PHE A 191 -20.04 -7.73 11.85
C PHE A 191 -21.37 -7.45 11.13
N LEU A 192 -21.49 -7.79 9.84
CA LEU A 192 -22.72 -7.54 9.06
C LEU A 192 -23.95 -8.29 9.62
N GLY A 193 -23.75 -9.48 10.20
CA GLY A 193 -24.82 -10.25 10.84
C GLY A 193 -25.31 -9.64 12.16
N ASN A 194 -24.42 -8.98 12.91
CA ASN A 194 -24.76 -8.32 14.18
C ASN A 194 -25.20 -6.86 14.04
N HIS A 195 -25.06 -6.26 12.84
CA HIS A 195 -25.45 -4.89 12.52
C HIS A 195 -26.53 -4.89 11.42
N PRO A 196 -27.80 -5.16 11.76
CA PRO A 196 -28.90 -5.24 10.80
C PRO A 196 -29.08 -3.97 9.94
N GLU A 197 -28.67 -2.80 10.43
CA GLU A 197 -28.65 -1.54 9.70
C GLU A 197 -27.82 -1.57 8.41
N SER A 198 -26.84 -2.48 8.33
CA SER A 198 -25.98 -2.66 7.16
C SER A 198 -26.68 -3.30 5.97
N THR A 199 -27.81 -3.98 6.21
CA THR A 199 -28.51 -4.83 5.23
C THR A 199 -28.78 -4.10 3.91
N HIS A 200 -29.17 -2.82 3.97
CA HIS A 200 -29.46 -2.04 2.76
C HIS A 200 -28.23 -1.84 1.88
N GLN A 201 -27.12 -1.42 2.48
CA GLN A 201 -25.87 -1.21 1.78
C GLN A 201 -25.23 -2.54 1.33
N VAL A 202 -25.41 -3.62 2.09
CA VAL A 202 -24.94 -4.95 1.67
C VAL A 202 -25.67 -5.41 0.40
N LEU A 203 -26.99 -5.24 0.31
CA LEU A 203 -27.72 -5.55 -0.93
C LEU A 203 -27.22 -4.73 -2.12
N PHE A 204 -26.96 -3.44 -1.91
CA PHE A 204 -26.39 -2.58 -2.95
C PHE A 204 -24.99 -3.04 -3.36
N LEU A 205 -24.11 -3.35 -2.41
CA LEU A 205 -22.74 -3.84 -2.67
C LEU A 205 -22.76 -5.19 -3.42
N MET A 206 -23.69 -6.08 -3.09
CA MET A 206 -23.77 -7.40 -3.72
C MET A 206 -24.52 -7.38 -5.06
N SER A 207 -25.16 -6.27 -5.43
CA SER A 207 -25.69 -6.04 -6.77
C SER A 207 -24.58 -5.83 -7.80
N ASP A 208 -24.96 -5.66 -9.07
CA ASP A 208 -24.00 -5.34 -10.14
C ASP A 208 -23.23 -4.03 -9.87
N ARG A 209 -23.81 -3.10 -9.12
CA ARG A 209 -23.19 -1.80 -8.78
C ARG A 209 -21.94 -1.89 -7.89
N GLY A 210 -21.66 -3.06 -7.30
CA GLY A 210 -20.47 -3.28 -6.48
C GLY A 210 -19.17 -3.42 -7.28
N THR A 211 -19.26 -3.61 -8.60
CA THR A 211 -18.11 -3.74 -9.51
C THR A 211 -18.30 -2.85 -10.74
N PRO A 212 -18.26 -1.51 -10.59
CA PRO A 212 -18.41 -0.60 -11.72
C PRO A 212 -17.30 -0.81 -12.75
N ASP A 213 -17.63 -0.60 -14.02
CA ASP A 213 -16.69 -0.66 -15.14
C ASP A 213 -15.93 0.67 -15.25
N GLY A 214 -14.80 0.78 -14.55
CA GLY A 214 -14.08 2.05 -14.42
C GLY A 214 -14.84 3.11 -13.61
N TYR A 215 -14.20 4.25 -13.37
CA TYR A 215 -14.81 5.31 -12.55
C TYR A 215 -15.83 6.17 -13.29
N ARG A 216 -15.81 6.17 -14.62
CA ARG A 216 -16.66 7.02 -15.48
C ARG A 216 -18.10 6.50 -15.59
N HIS A 217 -18.31 5.23 -15.23
CA HIS A 217 -19.57 4.51 -15.41
C HIS A 217 -20.33 4.26 -14.10
N MET A 218 -20.10 5.09 -13.08
CA MET A 218 -20.80 5.05 -11.80
C MET A 218 -21.39 6.41 -11.43
N HIS A 219 -22.44 6.40 -10.61
CA HIS A 219 -22.97 7.60 -9.98
C HIS A 219 -22.07 8.05 -8.82
N GLY A 220 -22.26 9.27 -8.35
CA GLY A 220 -21.77 9.79 -7.08
C GLY A 220 -22.91 10.34 -6.24
N TYR A 221 -22.82 10.22 -4.91
CA TYR A 221 -23.84 10.66 -3.98
C TYR A 221 -23.18 11.26 -2.75
N GLY A 222 -23.67 12.41 -2.31
CA GLY A 222 -23.25 12.96 -1.00
C GLY A 222 -23.62 12.05 0.17
N SER A 223 -24.56 11.12 -0.07
CA SER A 223 -25.13 10.12 0.84
C SER A 223 -25.86 10.75 2.03
N HIS A 224 -25.18 11.58 2.82
CA HIS A 224 -25.75 12.32 3.94
C HIS A 224 -26.81 13.32 3.52
N THR A 225 -27.69 13.62 4.47
CA THR A 225 -28.52 14.82 4.41
C THR A 225 -27.66 16.03 4.77
N PHE A 226 -27.77 17.11 4.01
CA PHE A 226 -27.13 18.40 4.26
C PHE A 226 -28.20 19.49 4.41
N LYS A 227 -27.78 20.69 4.77
CA LYS A 227 -28.64 21.87 4.86
C LYS A 227 -28.26 22.87 3.76
N LEU A 228 -29.25 23.41 3.05
CA LEU A 228 -29.08 24.58 2.18
C LEU A 228 -29.76 25.77 2.81
N ILE A 229 -29.11 26.94 2.72
CA ILE A 229 -29.59 28.20 3.31
C ILE A 229 -29.60 29.25 2.21
N ASN A 230 -30.74 29.89 1.98
CA ASN A 230 -30.87 30.93 0.95
C ASN A 230 -30.51 32.33 1.48
N ALA A 231 -30.63 33.34 0.62
CA ALA A 231 -30.27 34.73 0.97
C ALA A 231 -31.20 35.38 2.02
N ALA A 232 -32.41 34.83 2.21
CA ALA A 232 -33.37 35.25 3.23
C ALA A 232 -33.17 34.52 4.58
N ASP A 233 -32.10 33.73 4.71
CA ASP A 233 -31.80 32.87 5.86
C ASP A 233 -32.84 31.75 6.10
N GLU A 234 -33.59 31.38 5.06
CA GLU A 234 -34.48 30.22 5.08
C GLU A 234 -33.68 28.95 4.77
N ALA A 235 -33.91 27.88 5.54
CA ALA A 235 -33.23 26.61 5.36
C ALA A 235 -34.13 25.50 4.83
N VAL A 236 -33.52 24.59 4.08
CA VAL A 236 -34.09 23.29 3.70
C VAL A 236 -33.04 22.19 3.88
N TRP A 237 -33.49 20.95 4.04
CA TRP A 237 -32.63 19.78 3.97
C TRP A 237 -32.43 19.34 2.51
N CYS A 238 -31.27 18.79 2.18
CA CYS A 238 -30.99 18.28 0.85
C CYS A 238 -30.15 16.99 0.82
N LYS A 239 -30.29 16.23 -0.27
CA LYS A 239 -29.36 15.17 -0.68
C LYS A 239 -28.74 15.56 -2.02
N PHE A 240 -27.43 15.34 -2.20
CA PHE A 240 -26.71 15.61 -3.46
C PHE A 240 -26.49 14.34 -4.28
N HIS A 241 -26.72 14.41 -5.59
CA HIS A 241 -26.63 13.29 -6.53
C HIS A 241 -25.89 13.71 -7.81
N PHE A 242 -24.78 13.06 -8.13
CA PHE A 242 -23.99 13.25 -9.33
C PHE A 242 -24.23 12.05 -10.25
N LEU A 243 -25.11 12.21 -11.24
CA LEU A 243 -25.58 11.10 -12.07
C LEU A 243 -24.88 11.10 -13.43
N THR A 244 -24.53 9.91 -13.92
CA THR A 244 -24.02 9.67 -15.26
C THR A 244 -25.11 8.91 -16.02
N ASP A 245 -25.31 9.25 -17.29
CA ASP A 245 -26.24 8.55 -18.17
C ASP A 245 -25.64 7.26 -18.74
N ASN A 246 -24.37 6.96 -18.42
CA ASN A 246 -23.59 5.87 -18.98
C ASN A 246 -23.16 4.86 -17.90
N ILE A 247 -24.13 4.31 -17.16
CA ILE A 247 -23.86 3.28 -16.15
C ILE A 247 -23.47 1.95 -16.79
N LYS A 248 -22.36 1.38 -16.32
CA LYS A 248 -21.85 0.06 -16.71
C LYS A 248 -21.16 -0.60 -15.53
N ASN A 249 -21.29 -1.92 -15.44
CA ASN A 249 -20.69 -2.73 -14.40
C ASN A 249 -20.07 -3.98 -15.00
N LEU A 250 -19.02 -4.46 -14.36
CA LEU A 250 -18.37 -5.73 -14.65
C LEU A 250 -19.11 -6.85 -13.94
N THR A 251 -19.25 -7.99 -14.60
CA THR A 251 -19.65 -9.24 -13.93
C THR A 251 -18.56 -9.68 -12.95
N ALA A 252 -18.91 -10.55 -11.98
CA ALA A 252 -17.93 -11.06 -11.02
C ALA A 252 -16.76 -11.80 -11.66
N GLY A 253 -16.99 -12.47 -12.81
CA GLY A 253 -15.94 -13.14 -13.58
C GLY A 253 -14.99 -12.17 -14.26
N GLU A 254 -15.52 -11.13 -14.92
CA GLU A 254 -14.71 -10.09 -15.57
C GLU A 254 -13.89 -9.29 -14.55
N ALA A 255 -14.53 -8.89 -13.45
CA ALA A 255 -13.86 -8.19 -12.35
C ALA A 255 -12.68 -8.99 -11.82
N ARG A 256 -12.86 -10.29 -11.53
CA ARG A 256 -11.80 -11.19 -11.06
C ARG A 256 -10.68 -11.37 -12.08
N ARG A 257 -11.01 -11.47 -13.36
CA ARG A 257 -10.00 -11.56 -14.43
C ARG A 257 -9.14 -10.30 -14.45
N LEU A 258 -9.76 -9.12 -14.38
CA LEU A 258 -9.04 -7.84 -14.39
C LEU A 258 -8.16 -7.63 -13.14
N VAL A 259 -8.52 -8.18 -11.98
CA VAL A 259 -7.62 -8.18 -10.80
C VAL A 259 -6.26 -8.84 -11.14
N GLY A 260 -6.29 -9.94 -11.90
CA GLY A 260 -5.08 -10.67 -12.31
C GLY A 260 -4.36 -10.10 -13.54
N GLU A 261 -5.10 -9.45 -14.45
CA GLU A 261 -4.56 -9.00 -15.74
C GLU A 261 -4.20 -7.50 -15.78
N ASP A 262 -5.00 -6.64 -15.14
CA ASP A 262 -4.77 -5.19 -15.06
C ASP A 262 -5.29 -4.65 -13.71
N PRO A 263 -4.51 -4.78 -12.61
CA PRO A 263 -4.92 -4.31 -11.29
C PRO A 263 -5.11 -2.78 -11.22
N ASP A 264 -4.64 -2.03 -12.22
CA ASP A 264 -4.78 -0.57 -12.31
C ASP A 264 -5.80 -0.14 -13.38
N TYR A 265 -6.77 -1.02 -13.71
CA TYR A 265 -7.73 -0.84 -14.80
C TYR A 265 -8.49 0.49 -14.77
N SER A 266 -9.07 0.86 -13.62
CA SER A 266 -9.93 2.06 -13.52
C SER A 266 -9.11 3.34 -13.56
N LEU A 267 -7.88 3.29 -13.05
CA LEU A 267 -6.91 4.36 -13.20
C LEU A 267 -6.55 4.56 -14.68
N ARG A 268 -6.20 3.47 -15.37
CA ARG A 268 -5.83 3.48 -16.79
C ARG A 268 -6.97 3.98 -17.67
N ASP A 269 -8.21 3.52 -17.43
CA ASP A 269 -9.41 3.98 -18.13
C ASP A 269 -9.58 5.50 -17.99
N LEU A 270 -9.57 6.03 -16.76
CA LEU A 270 -9.76 7.46 -16.52
C LEU A 270 -8.69 8.31 -17.22
N TYR A 271 -7.41 7.93 -17.07
CA TYR A 271 -6.30 8.66 -17.67
C TYR A 271 -6.41 8.70 -19.19
N ASN A 272 -6.64 7.54 -19.80
CA ASN A 272 -6.71 7.40 -21.25
C ASN A 272 -7.94 8.08 -21.85
N ALA A 273 -9.09 8.03 -21.17
CA ALA A 273 -10.30 8.72 -21.61
C ALA A 273 -10.07 10.24 -21.71
N ILE A 274 -9.50 10.84 -20.65
CA ILE A 274 -9.22 12.28 -20.62
C ILE A 274 -8.20 12.68 -21.69
N ASP A 275 -7.10 11.91 -21.86
CA ASP A 275 -6.09 12.24 -22.88
C ASP A 275 -6.64 12.12 -24.31
N LYS A 276 -7.56 11.19 -24.55
CA LYS A 276 -8.28 11.02 -25.83
C LYS A 276 -9.36 12.08 -26.07
N GLY A 277 -9.65 12.94 -25.09
CA GLY A 277 -10.73 13.94 -25.17
C GLY A 277 -12.13 13.38 -24.88
N ASP A 278 -12.24 12.13 -24.41
CA ASP A 278 -13.49 11.51 -23.94
C ASP A 278 -13.74 11.88 -22.47
N TYR A 279 -14.05 13.16 -22.26
CA TYR A 279 -14.18 13.76 -20.93
C TYR A 279 -15.39 13.19 -20.18
N PRO A 280 -15.20 12.51 -19.03
CA PRO A 280 -16.32 12.03 -18.26
C PRO A 280 -17.08 13.18 -17.60
N GLU A 281 -18.41 13.01 -17.55
CA GLU A 281 -19.34 14.02 -17.10
C GLU A 281 -20.45 13.45 -16.20
N TRP A 282 -20.87 14.26 -15.23
CA TRP A 282 -21.98 13.96 -14.34
C TRP A 282 -22.89 15.17 -14.20
N THR A 283 -24.20 14.93 -14.16
CA THR A 283 -25.19 15.96 -13.84
C THR A 283 -25.46 15.96 -12.35
N LEU A 284 -25.26 17.11 -11.70
CA LEU A 284 -25.62 17.33 -10.31
C LEU A 284 -27.11 17.61 -10.19
N TYR A 285 -27.76 16.86 -9.32
CA TYR A 285 -29.11 17.05 -8.84
C TYR A 285 -29.14 17.17 -7.32
N ILE A 286 -30.17 17.84 -6.80
CA ILE A 286 -30.52 17.81 -5.38
C ILE A 286 -31.94 17.27 -5.19
N GLN A 287 -32.16 16.55 -4.09
CA GLN A 287 -33.50 16.41 -3.51
C GLN A 287 -33.64 17.45 -2.39
N VAL A 288 -34.84 17.96 -2.16
CA VAL A 288 -35.12 18.97 -1.14
C VAL A 288 -36.26 18.50 -0.24
N MET A 289 -36.06 18.61 1.07
CA MET A 289 -37.04 18.33 2.12
C MET A 289 -37.10 19.55 3.05
N THR A 290 -38.30 20.08 3.30
CA THR A 290 -38.49 21.19 4.25
C THR A 290 -38.29 20.71 5.69
N LEU A 291 -38.07 21.64 6.62
CA LEU A 291 -37.92 21.32 8.05
C LEU A 291 -39.20 20.65 8.59
N GLU A 292 -40.36 21.17 8.22
CA GLU A 292 -41.67 20.58 8.60
C GLU A 292 -41.86 19.17 8.03
N GLN A 293 -41.47 18.92 6.78
CA GLN A 293 -41.51 17.57 6.22
C GLN A 293 -40.59 16.60 6.96
N ALA A 294 -39.41 17.06 7.39
CA ALA A 294 -38.47 16.22 8.15
C ALA A 294 -39.01 15.86 9.54
N ASP A 295 -39.66 16.81 10.23
CA ASP A 295 -40.25 16.58 11.56
C ASP A 295 -41.43 15.59 11.52
N ASN A 296 -42.13 15.52 10.39
CA ASN A 296 -43.30 14.66 10.18
C ASN A 296 -43.00 13.40 9.36
N TRP A 297 -41.74 13.16 8.96
CA TRP A 297 -41.38 11.98 8.18
C TRP A 297 -41.37 10.73 9.06
N GLU A 298 -41.87 9.61 8.54
CA GLU A 298 -42.04 8.37 9.30
C GLU A 298 -40.73 7.74 9.76
N MET A 299 -39.63 7.99 9.03
CA MET A 299 -38.29 7.50 9.34
C MET A 299 -37.38 8.66 9.71
N ASN A 300 -36.24 8.41 10.36
CA ASN A 300 -35.24 9.45 10.58
C ASN A 300 -34.66 9.93 9.22
N PRO A 301 -34.88 11.18 8.79
CA PRO A 301 -34.40 11.68 7.50
C PRO A 301 -32.87 11.90 7.47
N PHE A 302 -32.21 11.76 8.62
CA PHE A 302 -30.77 11.90 8.82
C PHE A 302 -30.07 10.54 9.03
N ASP A 303 -30.79 9.41 8.94
CA ASP A 303 -30.18 8.09 8.98
C ASP A 303 -29.49 7.78 7.63
N LEU A 304 -28.16 7.65 7.66
CA LEU A 304 -27.33 7.38 6.49
C LEU A 304 -27.63 6.04 5.80
N THR A 305 -28.34 5.12 6.45
CA THR A 305 -28.74 3.83 5.86
C THR A 305 -30.05 3.94 5.06
N LYS A 306 -30.65 5.13 4.99
CA LYS A 306 -31.94 5.38 4.32
C LYS A 306 -31.80 6.33 3.12
N VAL A 307 -32.57 6.07 2.08
CA VAL A 307 -32.78 6.97 0.94
C VAL A 307 -34.06 7.77 1.10
N TRP A 308 -34.15 8.91 0.41
CA TRP A 308 -35.41 9.63 0.21
C TRP A 308 -36.06 9.14 -1.09
N PRO A 309 -37.26 8.54 -1.06
CA PRO A 309 -37.90 8.04 -2.28
C PRO A 309 -38.08 9.15 -3.32
N HIS A 310 -37.69 8.87 -4.58
CA HIS A 310 -37.76 9.87 -5.65
C HIS A 310 -39.19 10.33 -5.96
N ALA A 311 -40.20 9.51 -5.66
CA ALA A 311 -41.60 9.86 -5.83
C ALA A 311 -42.05 10.98 -4.87
N ASP A 312 -41.52 10.97 -3.64
CA ASP A 312 -41.87 11.93 -2.60
C ASP A 312 -40.98 13.18 -2.66
N PHE A 313 -39.70 12.96 -3.00
CA PHE A 313 -38.67 14.00 -3.11
C PHE A 313 -38.02 13.95 -4.50
N PRO A 314 -38.60 14.64 -5.50
CA PRO A 314 -38.11 14.59 -6.87
C PRO A 314 -36.74 15.25 -7.05
N MET A 315 -36.02 14.80 -8.09
CA MET A 315 -34.70 15.31 -8.44
C MET A 315 -34.79 16.69 -9.07
N ILE A 316 -34.04 17.66 -8.53
CA ILE A 316 -33.96 19.03 -9.03
C ILE A 316 -32.56 19.23 -9.64
N PRO A 317 -32.45 19.52 -10.95
CA PRO A 317 -31.14 19.71 -11.59
C PRO A 317 -30.45 20.97 -11.08
N VAL A 318 -29.11 20.95 -11.05
CA VAL A 318 -28.27 22.06 -10.56
C VAL A 318 -27.20 22.44 -11.58
N GLY A 319 -26.38 21.49 -12.01
CA GLY A 319 -25.19 21.78 -12.81
C GLY A 319 -24.52 20.53 -13.37
N LYS A 320 -23.37 20.71 -14.01
CA LYS A 320 -22.61 19.66 -14.67
C LYS A 320 -21.16 19.65 -14.17
N LEU A 321 -20.69 18.49 -13.75
CA LEU A 321 -19.30 18.19 -13.44
C LEU A 321 -18.63 17.59 -14.68
N VAL A 322 -17.50 18.16 -15.11
CA VAL A 322 -16.73 17.66 -16.27
C VAL A 322 -15.26 17.54 -15.89
N LEU A 323 -14.65 16.37 -16.10
CA LEU A 323 -13.21 16.16 -15.88
C LEU A 323 -12.47 16.16 -17.22
N ASN A 324 -11.55 17.09 -17.39
CA ASN A 324 -10.94 17.37 -18.69
C ASN A 324 -9.42 17.50 -18.68
N ARG A 325 -8.78 17.25 -17.53
CA ARG A 325 -7.32 17.33 -17.43
C ARG A 325 -6.77 16.31 -16.43
N ASN A 326 -5.83 15.49 -16.89
CA ASN A 326 -5.06 14.59 -16.03
C ASN A 326 -4.12 15.38 -15.11
N VAL A 327 -3.63 14.73 -14.07
CA VAL A 327 -2.59 15.29 -13.20
C VAL A 327 -1.24 15.35 -13.92
N GLU A 328 -0.37 16.26 -13.49
CA GLU A 328 1.02 16.34 -13.93
C GLU A 328 1.90 15.40 -13.09
N ASN A 329 1.63 15.31 -11.79
CA ASN A 329 2.28 14.37 -10.88
C ASN A 329 1.27 13.77 -9.89
N TYR A 330 1.14 12.43 -9.92
CA TYR A 330 0.21 11.69 -9.09
C TYR A 330 0.46 11.90 -7.60
N PHE A 331 1.71 11.86 -7.14
CA PHE A 331 2.00 11.99 -5.72
C PHE A 331 1.65 13.38 -5.19
N ALA A 332 2.02 14.43 -5.93
CA ALA A 332 1.77 15.82 -5.56
C ALA A 332 0.27 16.19 -5.58
N GLU A 333 -0.49 15.65 -6.54
CA GLU A 333 -1.87 16.10 -6.79
C GLU A 333 -2.92 15.09 -6.37
N VAL A 334 -2.65 13.78 -6.40
CA VAL A 334 -3.62 12.73 -6.02
C VAL A 334 -3.33 12.20 -4.63
N GLU A 335 -2.10 11.76 -4.38
CA GLU A 335 -1.77 11.13 -3.08
C GLU A 335 -1.87 12.16 -1.94
N GLN A 336 -1.34 13.37 -2.15
CA GLN A 336 -1.39 14.44 -1.15
C GLN A 336 -2.73 15.22 -1.11
N ALA A 337 -3.69 14.92 -1.99
CA ALA A 337 -5.00 15.56 -1.92
C ALA A 337 -5.73 15.21 -0.61
N ALA A 338 -6.25 16.23 0.06
CA ALA A 338 -7.02 16.12 1.28
C ALA A 338 -8.41 16.72 1.08
N PHE A 339 -9.43 15.89 1.28
CA PHE A 339 -10.82 16.31 1.27
C PHE A 339 -11.34 16.32 2.70
N SER A 340 -12.25 17.21 3.05
CA SER A 340 -12.91 17.19 4.36
C SER A 340 -14.35 17.65 4.24
N PRO A 341 -15.35 16.88 4.71
CA PRO A 341 -16.73 17.36 4.72
C PRO A 341 -16.92 18.61 5.60
N SER A 342 -15.94 18.94 6.46
CA SER A 342 -15.94 20.19 7.22
C SER A 342 -15.62 21.44 6.38
N HIS A 343 -15.07 21.28 5.18
CA HIS A 343 -14.84 22.38 4.24
C HIS A 343 -16.17 22.77 3.57
N LEU A 344 -16.91 23.65 4.23
CA LEU A 344 -18.15 24.24 3.74
C LEU A 344 -17.95 25.70 3.33
N VAL A 345 -18.90 26.21 2.55
CA VAL A 345 -19.00 27.62 2.13
C VAL A 345 -20.37 28.18 2.55
N PRO A 346 -20.52 29.51 2.67
CA PRO A 346 -21.80 30.11 3.03
C PRO A 346 -22.96 29.59 2.19
N GLY A 347 -24.07 29.21 2.84
CA GLY A 347 -25.23 28.64 2.16
C GLY A 347 -25.32 27.11 2.17
N ILE A 348 -24.25 26.41 2.56
CA ILE A 348 -24.26 24.96 2.78
C ILE A 348 -23.90 24.68 4.24
N GLY A 349 -24.68 23.82 4.91
CA GLY A 349 -24.50 23.48 6.32
C GLY A 349 -24.67 21.98 6.61
N PHE A 350 -24.29 21.57 7.82
CA PHE A 350 -24.49 20.19 8.29
C PHE A 350 -25.95 19.92 8.65
N SER A 351 -26.34 18.65 8.55
CA SER A 351 -27.52 18.11 9.21
C SER A 351 -27.16 17.39 10.51
N PRO A 352 -28.15 17.02 11.33
CA PRO A 352 -27.97 16.18 12.52
C PRO A 352 -27.53 14.73 12.26
N ASP A 353 -27.28 14.31 11.01
CA ASP A 353 -26.81 12.96 10.67
C ASP A 353 -25.55 12.61 11.49
N LYS A 354 -25.66 11.61 12.37
CA LYS A 354 -24.60 11.23 13.31
C LYS A 354 -23.31 10.86 12.60
N MET A 355 -23.39 10.14 11.48
CA MET A 355 -22.22 9.79 10.68
C MET A 355 -21.57 11.04 10.09
N LEU A 356 -22.37 11.97 9.56
CA LEU A 356 -21.83 13.25 9.05
C LEU A 356 -21.11 14.02 10.16
N GLN A 357 -21.70 14.08 11.35
CA GLN A 357 -21.11 14.78 12.51
C GLN A 357 -19.74 14.17 12.89
N GLY A 358 -19.63 12.85 13.00
CA GLY A 358 -18.35 12.20 13.28
C GLY A 358 -17.27 12.49 12.22
N ARG A 359 -17.66 12.56 10.94
CA ARG A 359 -16.73 12.89 9.85
C ARG A 359 -16.16 14.32 9.92
N ILE A 360 -16.78 15.24 10.66
CA ILE A 360 -16.31 16.64 10.78
C ILE A 360 -14.89 16.69 11.36
N ILE A 361 -14.62 15.89 12.40
CA ILE A 361 -13.30 15.86 13.06
C ILE A 361 -12.33 14.86 12.43
N SER A 362 -12.83 13.69 12.00
CA SER A 362 -11.95 12.60 11.54
C SER A 362 -11.12 12.98 10.30
N TYR A 363 -11.71 13.70 9.35
CA TYR A 363 -11.02 14.04 8.11
C TYR A 363 -9.84 15.01 8.32
N PRO A 364 -10.01 16.15 9.04
CA PRO A 364 -8.87 16.98 9.42
C PRO A 364 -7.86 16.23 10.29
N ASP A 365 -8.33 15.43 11.25
CA ASP A 365 -7.47 14.72 12.21
C ASP A 365 -6.52 13.73 11.54
N THR A 366 -7.04 12.86 10.66
CA THR A 366 -6.18 11.94 9.89
C THR A 366 -5.21 12.68 8.96
N GLN A 367 -5.53 13.91 8.49
CA GLN A 367 -4.57 14.69 7.69
C GLN A 367 -3.42 15.24 8.53
N TYR A 368 -3.66 15.62 9.79
CA TYR A 368 -2.59 16.08 10.68
C TYR A 368 -1.52 15.00 10.89
N HIS A 369 -1.94 13.74 10.89
CA HIS A 369 -1.05 12.58 10.90
C HIS A 369 -0.42 12.30 9.54
N ARG A 370 -1.24 12.18 8.49
CA ARG A 370 -0.80 11.71 7.17
C ARG A 370 0.08 12.69 6.41
N LEU A 371 -0.27 13.98 6.46
CA LEU A 371 0.34 15.06 5.65
C LEU A 371 1.01 16.13 6.52
N GLY A 372 0.67 16.20 7.80
CA GLY A 372 1.17 17.19 8.74
C GLY A 372 0.22 18.36 9.00
N PRO A 373 0.53 19.20 10.00
CA PRO A 373 -0.36 20.27 10.47
C PRO A 373 -0.70 21.31 9.40
N ASN A 374 0.22 21.57 8.48
CA ASN A 374 0.07 22.56 7.41
C ASN A 374 -0.43 21.96 6.07
N TYR A 375 -1.09 20.80 6.07
CA TYR A 375 -1.52 20.11 4.83
C TYR A 375 -2.35 20.99 3.86
N LYS A 376 -3.04 22.01 4.37
CA LYS A 376 -3.81 22.98 3.58
C LYS A 376 -2.94 23.92 2.73
N GLN A 377 -1.64 24.01 3.02
CA GLN A 377 -0.67 24.78 2.24
C GLN A 377 -0.07 24.00 1.07
N ILE A 378 -0.24 22.67 1.04
CA ILE A 378 0.12 21.84 -0.12
C ILE A 378 -0.68 22.34 -1.34
N PRO A 379 -0.06 22.54 -2.52
CA PRO A 379 -0.68 23.24 -3.64
C PRO A 379 -2.08 22.77 -4.03
N ILE A 380 -2.31 21.44 -4.10
CA ILE A 380 -3.63 20.89 -4.46
C ILE A 380 -4.70 21.10 -3.36
N ASN A 381 -4.31 21.34 -2.11
CA ASN A 381 -5.23 21.55 -1.00
C ASN A 381 -5.52 23.03 -0.74
N CYS A 382 -4.67 23.91 -1.26
CA CYS A 382 -4.76 25.34 -1.05
C CYS A 382 -6.08 25.89 -1.62
N PRO A 383 -6.85 26.67 -0.84
CA PRO A 383 -7.99 27.43 -1.36
C PRO A 383 -7.49 28.64 -2.16
N TYR A 384 -6.83 28.38 -3.29
CA TYR A 384 -6.09 29.42 -4.02
C TYR A 384 -6.98 30.54 -4.57
N ARG A 385 -8.29 30.31 -4.69
CA ARG A 385 -9.29 31.33 -5.06
C ARG A 385 -9.81 32.18 -3.89
N ALA A 386 -9.53 31.75 -2.66
CA ALA A 386 -9.91 32.44 -1.43
C ALA A 386 -8.73 32.35 -0.44
N ARG A 387 -7.70 33.18 -0.67
CA ARG A 387 -6.45 33.13 0.12
C ARG A 387 -6.75 33.25 1.62
N PRO A 388 -6.27 32.31 2.46
CA PRO A 388 -6.50 32.36 3.90
C PRO A 388 -5.94 33.64 4.52
N SER A 389 -6.70 34.24 5.43
CA SER A 389 -6.34 35.41 6.23
C SER A 389 -6.88 35.18 7.65
N ASN A 390 -6.02 34.74 8.58
CA ASN A 390 -6.40 34.32 9.93
C ASN A 390 -5.24 34.44 10.93
N THR A 391 -5.47 34.06 12.20
CA THR A 391 -4.49 34.15 13.29
C THR A 391 -3.64 32.89 13.52
N GLN A 392 -3.74 31.85 12.67
CA GLN A 392 -2.92 30.64 12.77
C GLN A 392 -1.49 30.91 12.28
N ARG A 393 -0.48 30.36 12.97
CA ARG A 393 0.96 30.56 12.67
C ARG A 393 1.74 29.26 12.85
N ASP A 394 2.96 29.25 12.33
CA ASP A 394 3.98 28.20 12.50
C ASP A 394 3.56 26.80 11.99
N GLY A 395 3.91 25.75 12.72
CA GLY A 395 3.69 24.34 12.36
C GLY A 395 4.79 23.74 11.47
N LEU A 396 4.86 22.40 11.44
CA LEU A 396 5.81 21.68 10.59
C LEU A 396 5.58 22.04 9.10
N MET A 397 6.67 22.30 8.36
CA MET A 397 6.67 22.66 6.93
C MET A 397 5.79 23.87 6.57
N THR A 398 5.85 24.96 7.33
CA THR A 398 5.18 26.23 6.95
C THR A 398 5.73 26.76 5.61
N ILE A 399 4.86 26.88 4.59
CA ILE A 399 5.19 27.47 3.28
C ILE A 399 4.84 28.96 3.25
N ALA A 400 3.68 29.34 3.82
CA ALA A 400 3.22 30.71 3.94
C ALA A 400 2.81 31.02 5.40
N SER A 401 3.49 31.99 6.02
CA SER A 401 3.34 32.32 7.45
C SER A 401 2.47 33.55 7.75
N GLN A 402 1.86 34.16 6.72
CA GLN A 402 1.12 35.43 6.82
C GLN A 402 1.98 36.64 7.26
N GLY A 403 3.31 36.53 7.15
CA GLY A 403 4.24 37.66 7.35
C GLY A 403 4.19 38.23 8.78
N ASN A 404 4.08 39.55 8.88
CA ASN A 404 4.07 40.30 10.14
C ASN A 404 2.67 40.68 10.63
N ALA A 405 1.60 40.08 10.09
CA ALA A 405 0.24 40.34 10.55
C ALA A 405 0.05 39.91 12.03
N PRO A 406 -0.72 40.66 12.85
CA PRO A 406 -1.03 40.27 14.23
C PRO A 406 -1.53 38.83 14.35
N SER A 407 -0.96 38.06 15.26
CA SER A 407 -1.28 36.64 15.46
C SER A 407 -2.42 36.40 16.45
N TYR A 408 -3.18 37.43 16.81
CA TYR A 408 -4.30 37.39 17.76
C TYR A 408 -5.45 38.26 17.24
N PHE A 409 -6.66 38.01 17.77
CA PHE A 409 -7.88 38.73 17.40
C PHE A 409 -8.79 38.89 18.64
N PRO A 410 -9.47 40.05 18.84
CA PRO A 410 -9.34 41.28 18.04
C PRO A 410 -7.99 41.98 18.27
N ASP A 411 -7.60 42.85 17.33
CA ASP A 411 -6.37 43.65 17.40
C ASP A 411 -6.63 45.15 17.12
N SER A 412 -5.65 46.00 17.43
CA SER A 412 -5.68 47.46 17.18
C SER A 412 -4.67 47.93 16.13
N PHE A 413 -4.20 47.01 15.29
CA PHE A 413 -3.07 47.21 14.36
C PHE A 413 -3.47 46.95 12.91
N ASN A 414 -4.75 47.07 12.58
CA ASN A 414 -5.31 46.80 11.26
C ASN A 414 -5.03 45.36 10.77
N GLY A 415 -5.12 44.38 11.67
CA GLY A 415 -5.03 42.97 11.33
C GLY A 415 -6.33 42.42 10.71
N HIS A 416 -6.68 41.18 11.10
CA HIS A 416 -7.79 40.45 10.48
C HIS A 416 -9.15 40.99 10.96
N VAL A 417 -10.16 40.95 10.09
CA VAL A 417 -11.53 41.39 10.41
C VAL A 417 -12.52 40.23 10.29
N GLU A 418 -13.61 40.29 11.06
CA GLU A 418 -14.70 39.31 10.96
C GLU A 418 -15.47 39.45 9.64
N TYR A 419 -16.02 38.32 9.18
CA TYR A 419 -16.98 38.33 8.09
C TYR A 419 -18.30 38.93 8.59
N ASN A 420 -18.76 40.00 7.93
CA ASN A 420 -19.91 40.78 8.38
C ASN A 420 -21.29 40.17 8.06
N LYS A 421 -21.34 38.93 7.56
CA LYS A 421 -22.57 38.19 7.30
C LYS A 421 -22.56 36.89 8.09
N ARG A 422 -23.72 36.55 8.65
CA ARG A 422 -23.90 35.28 9.34
C ARG A 422 -23.81 34.10 8.38
N ILE A 423 -22.97 33.12 8.70
CA ILE A 423 -22.81 31.88 7.93
C ILE A 423 -23.72 30.79 8.50
N GLU A 424 -23.81 30.71 9.83
CA GLU A 424 -24.52 29.68 10.56
C GLU A 424 -26.03 29.94 10.64
N HIS A 425 -26.84 28.97 10.25
CA HIS A 425 -28.30 29.03 10.43
C HIS A 425 -28.72 28.60 11.84
N VAL A 426 -29.56 29.40 12.51
CA VAL A 426 -30.13 29.08 13.84
C VAL A 426 -31.32 28.16 13.68
N TYR A 427 -31.37 27.11 14.48
CA TYR A 427 -32.55 26.26 14.62
C TYR A 427 -32.63 25.76 16.05
N ASN A 428 -33.84 25.56 16.54
CA ASN A 428 -34.08 25.07 17.90
C ASN A 428 -33.98 23.54 17.92
N LEU A 429 -33.41 23.00 18.99
CA LEU A 429 -33.36 21.57 19.26
C LEU A 429 -33.96 21.32 20.65
N HIS A 430 -34.80 20.31 20.76
CA HIS A 430 -35.40 19.88 22.02
C HIS A 430 -35.16 18.38 22.19
N GLY A 431 -34.51 17.99 23.28
CA GLY A 431 -34.21 16.59 23.55
C GLY A 431 -33.30 16.43 24.77
N GLN A 432 -33.26 15.22 25.32
CA GLN A 432 -32.29 14.88 26.34
C GLN A 432 -30.93 14.60 25.69
N VAL A 433 -29.86 15.10 26.31
CA VAL A 433 -28.51 14.66 26.00
C VAL A 433 -28.37 13.21 26.47
N ASN A 434 -28.31 12.27 25.53
CA ASN A 434 -28.17 10.85 25.84
C ASN A 434 -27.65 10.07 24.62
N ARG A 435 -27.33 8.80 24.83
CA ARG A 435 -27.01 7.84 23.77
C ARG A 435 -28.30 7.15 23.33
N HIS A 436 -28.89 7.67 22.24
CA HIS A 436 -30.21 7.24 21.77
C HIS A 436 -30.10 6.10 20.75
N PRO A 437 -30.67 4.91 21.02
CA PRO A 437 -30.69 3.80 20.08
C PRO A 437 -31.66 4.06 18.93
N PHE A 438 -31.37 3.45 17.78
CA PHE A 438 -32.28 3.45 16.63
C PHE A 438 -33.34 2.36 16.74
N ASN A 439 -34.45 2.53 16.01
CA ASN A 439 -35.47 1.51 15.88
C ASN A 439 -34.98 0.39 14.93
N PRO A 440 -34.78 -0.85 15.41
CA PRO A 440 -34.25 -1.94 14.57
C PRO A 440 -35.25 -2.45 13.52
N ASP A 441 -36.55 -2.19 13.67
CA ASP A 441 -37.56 -2.66 12.70
C ASP A 441 -37.46 -1.91 11.35
N ASP A 442 -36.93 -0.69 11.37
CA ASP A 442 -36.76 0.17 10.19
C ASP A 442 -35.68 -0.35 9.23
N ASP A 443 -34.82 -1.25 9.71
CA ASP A 443 -33.63 -1.76 8.99
C ASP A 443 -34.00 -2.59 7.77
N PHE A 444 -35.23 -3.12 7.71
CA PHE A 444 -35.67 -4.05 6.68
C PHE A 444 -36.70 -3.47 5.71
N VAL A 445 -37.19 -2.25 5.96
CA VAL A 445 -38.20 -1.61 5.11
C VAL A 445 -37.63 -1.30 3.73
N GLN A 446 -36.62 -0.44 3.64
CA GLN A 446 -36.04 -0.05 2.35
C GLN A 446 -35.24 -1.17 1.65
N PRO A 447 -34.52 -2.06 2.35
CA PRO A 447 -33.94 -3.26 1.72
C PRO A 447 -34.96 -4.15 1.03
N ARG A 448 -36.17 -4.27 1.61
CA ARG A 448 -37.26 -5.04 1.00
C ARG A 448 -37.78 -4.36 -0.26
N GLU A 449 -37.85 -3.04 -0.27
CA GLU A 449 -38.20 -2.28 -1.48
C GLU A 449 -37.14 -2.43 -2.58
N LEU A 450 -35.85 -2.35 -2.23
CA LEU A 450 -34.74 -2.63 -3.16
C LEU A 450 -34.87 -4.05 -3.75
N TRP A 451 -35.04 -5.06 -2.91
CA TRP A 451 -35.17 -6.44 -3.33
C TRP A 451 -36.42 -6.70 -4.18
N ARG A 452 -37.59 -6.20 -3.77
CA ARG A 452 -38.88 -6.56 -4.39
C ARG A 452 -39.25 -5.70 -5.59
N ARG A 453 -38.90 -4.41 -5.58
CA ARG A 453 -39.40 -3.44 -6.57
C ARG A 453 -38.32 -2.88 -7.49
N VAL A 454 -37.06 -2.81 -7.04
CA VAL A 454 -35.97 -2.20 -7.82
C VAL A 454 -35.20 -3.24 -8.62
N LEU A 455 -34.78 -4.35 -7.99
CA LEU A 455 -34.02 -5.39 -8.67
C LEU A 455 -34.91 -6.27 -9.56
N LYS A 456 -34.44 -6.53 -10.78
CA LYS A 456 -35.01 -7.52 -11.71
C LYS A 456 -34.60 -8.94 -11.33
N ASP A 457 -35.29 -9.95 -11.83
CA ASP A 457 -35.05 -11.34 -11.40
C ASP A 457 -33.63 -11.84 -11.75
N GLU A 458 -33.06 -11.40 -12.87
CA GLU A 458 -31.67 -11.73 -13.22
C GLU A 458 -30.65 -11.02 -12.31
N GLU A 459 -30.94 -9.79 -11.88
CA GLU A 459 -30.11 -9.03 -10.94
C GLU A 459 -30.18 -9.65 -9.53
N LYS A 460 -31.36 -10.12 -9.11
CA LYS A 460 -31.56 -10.88 -7.87
C LYS A 460 -30.74 -12.17 -7.87
N ALA A 461 -30.75 -12.89 -8.99
CA ALA A 461 -29.95 -14.11 -9.15
C ALA A 461 -28.44 -13.82 -8.99
N ARG A 462 -27.93 -12.77 -9.67
CA ARG A 462 -26.52 -12.35 -9.53
C ARG A 462 -26.20 -11.89 -8.10
N LEU A 463 -27.10 -11.17 -7.43
CA LEU A 463 -26.93 -10.76 -6.04
C LEU A 463 -26.79 -11.98 -5.11
N ILE A 464 -27.63 -13.00 -5.30
CA ILE A 464 -27.54 -14.27 -4.56
C ILE A 464 -26.18 -14.93 -4.79
N GLU A 465 -25.75 -15.04 -6.05
CA GLU A 465 -24.46 -15.65 -6.41
C GLU A 465 -23.27 -14.87 -5.84
N ASN A 466 -23.29 -13.54 -5.92
CA ASN A 466 -22.26 -12.66 -5.37
C ASN A 466 -22.16 -12.80 -3.86
N THR A 467 -23.30 -12.77 -3.16
CA THR A 467 -23.35 -12.94 -1.70
C THR A 467 -22.81 -14.31 -1.31
N ALA A 468 -23.29 -15.38 -1.97
CA ALA A 468 -22.85 -16.74 -1.69
C ALA A 468 -21.36 -16.96 -1.99
N GLY A 469 -20.84 -16.30 -3.02
CA GLY A 469 -19.43 -16.34 -3.41
C GLY A 469 -18.47 -15.87 -2.32
N MET A 470 -18.87 -14.90 -1.49
CA MET A 470 -18.09 -14.41 -0.34
C MET A 470 -18.47 -15.14 0.95
N LEU A 471 -19.77 -15.35 1.20
CA LEU A 471 -20.28 -15.93 2.44
C LEU A 471 -19.86 -17.39 2.66
N LYS A 472 -19.57 -18.14 1.59
CA LYS A 472 -19.15 -19.55 1.66
C LYS A 472 -17.92 -19.80 2.52
N ASP A 473 -17.05 -18.80 2.67
CA ASP A 473 -15.78 -18.91 3.41
C ASP A 473 -15.93 -18.45 4.87
N ALA A 474 -17.11 -17.96 5.28
CA ALA A 474 -17.44 -17.77 6.69
C ALA A 474 -17.90 -19.08 7.35
N SER A 475 -17.80 -19.17 8.68
CA SER A 475 -18.26 -20.32 9.47
C SER A 475 -19.78 -20.44 9.46
N SER A 476 -20.31 -21.66 9.63
CA SER A 476 -21.76 -21.92 9.59
C SER A 476 -22.58 -21.10 10.59
N VAL A 477 -22.01 -20.79 11.76
CA VAL A 477 -22.66 -19.94 12.78
C VAL A 477 -22.78 -18.49 12.27
N VAL A 478 -21.72 -17.95 11.68
CA VAL A 478 -21.72 -16.61 11.08
C VAL A 478 -22.64 -16.56 9.86
N GLN A 479 -22.62 -17.60 9.01
CA GLN A 479 -23.52 -17.72 7.87
C GLN A 479 -24.99 -17.65 8.29
N GLU A 480 -25.38 -18.44 9.28
CA GLU A 480 -26.75 -18.46 9.78
C GLU A 480 -27.13 -17.12 10.41
N LYS A 481 -26.24 -16.51 11.20
CA LYS A 481 -26.47 -15.19 11.80
C LYS A 481 -26.71 -14.11 10.75
N PHE A 482 -25.91 -14.08 9.69
CA PHE A 482 -26.10 -13.15 8.58
C PHE A 482 -27.41 -13.40 7.82
N LEU A 483 -27.76 -14.67 7.58
CA LEU A 483 -28.99 -15.05 6.88
C LEU A 483 -30.26 -14.66 7.64
N GLU A 484 -30.23 -14.52 8.97
CA GLU A 484 -31.35 -13.97 9.76
C GLU A 484 -31.78 -12.59 9.27
N ASN A 485 -30.82 -11.71 8.96
CA ASN A 485 -31.11 -10.36 8.45
C ASN A 485 -31.76 -10.44 7.06
N TYR A 486 -31.26 -11.31 6.18
CA TYR A 486 -31.85 -11.52 4.85
C TYR A 486 -33.26 -12.10 4.93
N ARG A 487 -33.57 -12.98 5.90
CA ARG A 487 -34.94 -13.51 6.08
C ARG A 487 -35.94 -12.42 6.45
N LYS A 488 -35.51 -11.42 7.22
CA LYS A 488 -36.35 -10.26 7.58
C LYS A 488 -36.61 -9.34 6.39
N VAL A 489 -35.70 -9.28 5.42
CA VAL A 489 -35.94 -8.63 4.12
C VAL A 489 -36.96 -9.44 3.31
N ASP A 490 -36.59 -10.69 2.98
CA ASP A 490 -37.41 -11.62 2.21
C ASP A 490 -36.94 -13.09 2.39
N PRO A 491 -37.83 -14.05 2.72
CA PRO A 491 -37.44 -15.45 2.87
C PRO A 491 -36.80 -16.06 1.61
N ALA A 492 -37.23 -15.66 0.40
CA ALA A 492 -36.68 -16.22 -0.84
C ALA A 492 -35.23 -15.78 -1.08
N LEU A 493 -34.88 -14.56 -0.65
CA LEU A 493 -33.49 -14.07 -0.68
C LEU A 493 -32.58 -14.94 0.20
N ALA A 494 -32.96 -15.16 1.46
CA ALA A 494 -32.17 -15.93 2.40
C ALA A 494 -32.00 -17.40 1.97
N GLU A 495 -33.09 -18.05 1.56
CA GLU A 495 -33.03 -19.44 1.09
C GLU A 495 -32.27 -19.58 -0.24
N GLY A 496 -32.36 -18.57 -1.12
CA GLY A 496 -31.56 -18.49 -2.34
C GLY A 496 -30.06 -18.47 -2.04
N VAL A 497 -29.63 -17.57 -1.14
CA VAL A 497 -28.22 -17.48 -0.70
C VAL A 497 -27.78 -18.75 -0.01
N LYS A 498 -28.58 -19.29 0.92
CA LYS A 498 -28.27 -20.54 1.64
C LYS A 498 -28.05 -21.71 0.70
N LYS A 499 -28.92 -21.88 -0.31
CA LYS A 499 -28.79 -22.93 -1.33
C LYS A 499 -27.54 -22.73 -2.19
N ALA A 500 -27.24 -21.49 -2.58
CA ALA A 500 -26.06 -21.17 -3.36
C ALA A 500 -24.76 -21.41 -2.56
N VAL A 501 -24.71 -21.02 -1.28
CA VAL A 501 -23.59 -21.31 -0.37
C VAL A 501 -23.39 -22.82 -0.22
N ALA A 502 -24.46 -23.58 0.06
CA ALA A 502 -24.38 -25.03 0.19
C ALA A 502 -23.84 -25.70 -1.07
N LYS A 503 -24.27 -25.24 -2.26
CA LYS A 503 -23.75 -25.71 -3.56
C LYS A 503 -22.25 -25.42 -3.71
N LEU A 504 -21.80 -24.21 -3.36
CA LEU A 504 -20.39 -23.81 -3.43
C LEU A 504 -19.52 -24.59 -2.45
N ILE A 505 -20.00 -24.82 -1.22
CA ILE A 505 -19.31 -25.63 -0.20
C ILE A 505 -19.24 -27.09 -0.64
N ALA A 506 -20.32 -27.68 -1.15
CA ALA A 506 -20.31 -29.05 -1.64
C ALA A 506 -19.32 -29.23 -2.80
N ASN A 507 -19.26 -28.27 -3.73
CA ASN A 507 -18.27 -28.26 -4.80
C ASN A 507 -16.84 -28.13 -4.24
N LYS A 508 -16.61 -27.22 -3.27
CA LYS A 508 -15.30 -27.05 -2.59
C LYS A 508 -14.88 -28.33 -1.88
N GLN A 509 -15.77 -28.98 -1.13
CA GLN A 509 -15.53 -30.22 -0.40
C GLN A 509 -15.31 -31.42 -1.33
N MET A 510 -16.03 -31.50 -2.45
CA MET A 510 -15.79 -32.53 -3.47
C MET A 510 -14.40 -32.35 -4.11
N ILE A 511 -14.01 -31.12 -4.43
CA ILE A 511 -12.67 -30.82 -4.95
C ILE A 511 -11.62 -31.11 -3.88
N GLN A 512 -11.83 -30.68 -2.63
CA GLN A 512 -10.92 -30.91 -1.51
C GLN A 512 -10.83 -32.39 -1.14
N SER A 513 -11.88 -33.19 -1.26
CA SER A 513 -11.82 -34.63 -0.99
C SER A 513 -11.07 -35.38 -2.09
N ILE A 514 -11.22 -34.95 -3.36
CA ILE A 514 -10.38 -35.43 -4.46
C ILE A 514 -8.91 -35.03 -4.22
N ILE A 515 -8.64 -33.77 -3.86
CA ILE A 515 -7.28 -33.29 -3.58
C ILE A 515 -6.70 -33.98 -2.33
N SER A 516 -7.47 -34.14 -1.25
CA SER A 516 -7.04 -34.80 -0.02
C SER A 516 -6.83 -36.30 -0.22
N ALA A 517 -7.62 -36.96 -1.08
CA ALA A 517 -7.37 -38.35 -1.46
C ALA A 517 -6.08 -38.50 -2.29
N ILE A 518 -5.60 -37.42 -2.92
CA ILE A 518 -4.38 -37.39 -3.72
C ILE A 518 -3.17 -36.84 -2.93
N LYS A 519 -3.37 -35.88 -1.99
CA LYS A 519 -2.31 -35.06 -1.34
C LYS A 519 -2.38 -34.97 0.19
N GLY A 520 -3.44 -35.43 0.86
CA GLY A 520 -3.54 -35.47 2.32
C GLY A 520 -3.71 -34.11 3.05
N GLU A 521 -4.28 -33.08 2.43
CA GLU A 521 -4.36 -31.72 3.01
C GLU A 521 -5.52 -31.51 4.02
N LEU A 522 -5.19 -30.92 5.19
CA LEU A 522 -6.09 -30.43 6.25
C LEU A 522 -6.74 -29.07 5.92
N PRO A 523 -7.83 -28.64 6.61
CA PRO A 523 -8.48 -27.33 6.40
C PRO A 523 -7.50 -26.15 6.53
N ASP A 524 -7.88 -25.00 5.95
CA ASP A 524 -7.17 -23.74 6.11
C ASP A 524 -7.29 -23.27 7.57
N LEU A 525 -6.17 -23.28 8.31
CA LEU A 525 -6.16 -22.96 9.74
C LEU A 525 -6.14 -21.45 9.97
N SER A 526 -5.75 -20.65 8.98
CA SER A 526 -5.79 -19.20 9.06
C SER A 526 -7.23 -18.67 9.21
N ASP A 527 -8.21 -19.37 8.64
CA ASP A 527 -9.64 -19.04 8.76
C ASP A 527 -10.22 -19.36 10.15
N LEU A 528 -9.50 -20.13 10.99
CA LEU A 528 -9.93 -20.54 12.33
C LEU A 528 -9.48 -19.58 13.43
N GLN A 529 -8.69 -18.56 13.10
CA GLN A 529 -8.05 -17.67 14.07
C GLN A 529 -9.04 -17.08 15.11
N LEU A 530 -10.17 -16.52 14.66
CA LEU A 530 -11.19 -15.96 15.56
C LEU A 530 -11.90 -17.04 16.40
N ALA A 531 -12.09 -18.23 15.82
CA ALA A 531 -12.71 -19.35 16.53
C ALA A 531 -11.79 -19.85 17.65
N ASP A 532 -10.48 -19.86 17.43
CA ASP A 532 -9.49 -20.25 18.43
C ASP A 532 -9.33 -19.17 19.50
N TYR A 533 -9.29 -17.88 19.12
CA TYR A 533 -9.32 -16.76 20.08
C TYR A 533 -10.50 -16.87 21.05
N LYS A 534 -11.71 -17.17 20.55
CA LYS A 534 -12.91 -17.35 21.37
C LYS A 534 -12.81 -18.52 22.34
N LYS A 535 -12.11 -19.61 21.99
CA LYS A 535 -11.92 -20.77 22.89
C LYS A 535 -10.97 -20.45 24.04
N GLU A 536 -9.98 -19.61 23.78
CA GLU A 536 -8.88 -19.32 24.71
C GLU A 536 -9.14 -18.10 25.61
N ASN A 537 -10.11 -17.24 25.25
CA ASN A 537 -10.33 -15.96 25.91
C ASN A 537 -11.77 -15.77 26.40
N ASN A 538 -11.91 -15.17 27.58
CA ASN A 538 -13.18 -14.69 28.12
C ASN A 538 -13.40 -13.21 27.79
N PRO A 539 -14.64 -12.74 27.56
CA PRO A 539 -14.95 -11.33 27.36
C PRO A 539 -14.46 -10.46 28.53
N LYS A 540 -13.94 -9.27 28.22
CA LYS A 540 -13.49 -8.26 29.19
C LYS A 540 -14.33 -6.99 29.03
N ALA A 541 -14.44 -6.21 30.11
CA ALA A 541 -15.05 -4.88 30.05
C ALA A 541 -14.23 -3.95 29.13
N LEU A 542 -14.93 -3.13 28.34
CA LEU A 542 -14.31 -2.15 27.46
C LEU A 542 -13.94 -0.89 28.25
N ASN A 543 -12.74 -0.38 27.99
CA ASN A 543 -12.23 0.87 28.58
C ASN A 543 -11.73 1.79 27.46
N MET A 544 -11.74 3.10 27.70
CA MET A 544 -11.01 4.09 26.90
C MET A 544 -9.49 3.89 27.07
N SER A 545 -8.69 4.53 26.22
CA SER A 545 -7.22 4.45 26.27
C SER A 545 -6.61 4.89 27.61
N ASN A 546 -7.31 5.74 28.36
CA ASN A 546 -6.94 6.18 29.71
C ASN A 546 -7.39 5.22 30.84
N GLY A 547 -8.01 4.08 30.51
CA GLY A 547 -8.49 3.08 31.46
C GLY A 547 -9.91 3.32 32.02
N CYS A 548 -10.62 4.37 31.60
CA CYS A 548 -11.99 4.63 32.06
C CYS A 548 -13.00 3.63 31.44
N PRO A 549 -13.90 3.02 32.23
CA PRO A 549 -14.91 2.09 31.71
C PRO A 549 -15.90 2.73 30.73
N ILE A 550 -16.33 1.96 29.74
CA ILE A 550 -17.32 2.34 28.74
C ILE A 550 -18.65 1.65 29.04
N PHE A 551 -19.73 2.44 29.20
CA PHE A 551 -21.08 1.93 29.42
C PHE A 551 -21.80 1.55 28.11
N ASP A 552 -21.69 2.40 27.08
CA ASP A 552 -22.29 2.19 25.77
C ASP A 552 -21.32 2.66 24.68
N LYS A 553 -21.07 1.79 23.71
CA LYS A 553 -20.15 1.96 22.57
C LYS A 553 -20.86 1.78 21.22
N ARG A 554 -22.19 1.82 21.19
CA ARG A 554 -22.98 1.62 19.96
C ARG A 554 -23.75 2.86 19.52
N ASN A 555 -23.81 3.87 20.38
CA ASN A 555 -24.62 5.04 20.14
C ASN A 555 -23.85 6.30 20.51
N ALA A 556 -23.77 7.25 19.57
CA ALA A 556 -23.26 8.58 19.83
C ALA A 556 -24.11 9.34 20.84
N LEU A 557 -23.46 10.19 21.62
CA LEU A 557 -24.11 11.13 22.54
C LEU A 557 -24.73 12.27 21.73
N THR A 558 -26.07 12.35 21.73
CA THR A 558 -26.84 13.32 20.94
C THR A 558 -27.91 14.03 21.78
N VAL A 559 -28.41 15.17 21.28
CA VAL A 559 -29.60 15.85 21.84
C VAL A 559 -30.87 15.28 21.20
N GLY A 560 -31.49 14.30 21.86
CA GLY A 560 -32.61 13.53 21.28
C GLY A 560 -32.17 12.55 20.18
N SER A 561 -33.11 11.74 19.68
CA SER A 561 -32.85 10.66 18.71
C SER A 561 -32.46 11.13 17.31
N CYS A 562 -32.91 12.32 16.90
CA CYS A 562 -32.61 12.94 15.60
C CYS A 562 -31.73 14.20 15.73
N GLY A 563 -31.07 14.40 16.89
CA GLY A 563 -30.17 15.53 17.10
C GLY A 563 -28.72 15.22 16.72
N PRO A 564 -27.88 16.27 16.58
CA PRO A 564 -26.47 16.11 16.23
C PRO A 564 -25.68 15.49 17.39
N GLN A 565 -24.54 14.87 17.05
CA GLN A 565 -23.54 14.43 18.01
C GLN A 565 -22.88 15.61 18.74
N LEU A 566 -22.55 15.41 20.00
CA LEU A 566 -21.92 16.41 20.85
C LEU A 566 -20.39 16.28 20.88
N MET A 567 -19.72 17.43 21.02
CA MET A 567 -18.27 17.50 21.18
C MET A 567 -17.78 16.88 22.51
N GLU A 568 -18.65 16.76 23.51
CA GLU A 568 -18.33 16.13 24.79
C GLU A 568 -18.42 14.58 24.76
N ASP A 569 -18.67 13.96 23.59
CA ASP A 569 -18.63 12.51 23.41
C ASP A 569 -17.19 11.96 23.39
N ILE A 570 -16.52 12.01 24.54
CA ILE A 570 -15.11 11.64 24.68
C ILE A 570 -14.80 10.18 24.31
N ILE A 571 -15.79 9.28 24.40
CA ILE A 571 -15.62 7.87 24.02
C ILE A 571 -15.41 7.75 22.51
N TYR A 572 -16.15 8.55 21.72
CA TYR A 572 -16.00 8.58 20.28
C TYR A 572 -14.66 9.17 19.88
N LEU A 573 -14.29 10.30 20.50
CA LEU A 573 -13.06 11.01 20.19
C LEU A 573 -11.81 10.18 20.49
N ASP A 574 -11.79 9.46 21.60
CA ASP A 574 -10.70 8.55 21.96
C ASP A 574 -10.47 7.48 20.88
N GLU A 575 -11.54 6.84 20.41
CA GLU A 575 -11.46 5.78 19.41
C GLU A 575 -11.14 6.30 18.00
N ILE A 576 -11.88 7.32 17.52
CA ILE A 576 -11.73 7.77 16.13
C ILE A 576 -10.36 8.38 15.86
N THR A 577 -9.81 9.11 16.83
CA THR A 577 -8.49 9.74 16.68
C THR A 577 -7.35 8.71 16.70
N HIS A 578 -7.53 7.58 17.39
CA HIS A 578 -6.61 6.45 17.29
C HIS A 578 -6.74 5.76 15.92
N PHE A 579 -7.97 5.47 15.49
CA PHE A 579 -8.25 4.87 14.18
C PHE A 579 -7.62 5.68 13.03
N ASP A 580 -7.77 7.01 13.08
CA ASP A 580 -7.24 7.96 12.09
C ASP A 580 -5.69 7.94 12.00
N ARG A 581 -5.00 7.32 12.97
CA ARG A 581 -3.54 7.23 13.10
C ARG A 581 -2.96 5.81 12.96
N GLU A 582 -3.79 4.81 12.63
CA GLU A 582 -3.33 3.41 12.56
C GLU A 582 -2.29 3.12 11.47
N ARG A 583 -2.24 3.93 10.40
CA ARG A 583 -1.28 3.72 9.31
C ARG A 583 0.04 4.39 9.64
N ILE A 584 1.13 3.65 9.54
CA ILE A 584 2.49 4.20 9.44
C ILE A 584 2.91 4.19 7.96
N PRO A 585 3.99 4.89 7.55
CA PRO A 585 4.55 4.68 6.23
C PRO A 585 4.86 3.19 6.02
N GLU A 586 4.51 2.63 4.86
CA GLU A 586 5.02 1.31 4.50
C GLU A 586 6.52 1.38 4.19
N ARG A 587 7.17 0.22 4.05
CA ARG A 587 8.56 0.19 3.60
C ARG A 587 8.66 0.73 2.17
N VAL A 588 9.67 1.56 1.88
CA VAL A 588 9.88 2.13 0.52
C VAL A 588 10.00 1.04 -0.56
N VAL A 589 10.60 -0.09 -0.19
CA VAL A 589 10.67 -1.36 -0.93
C VAL A 589 10.33 -2.51 0.03
N HIS A 590 9.89 -3.65 -0.49
CA HIS A 590 9.51 -4.81 0.31
C HIS A 590 8.32 -4.57 1.26
N ALA A 591 7.35 -3.76 0.82
CA ALA A 591 6.17 -3.38 1.62
C ALA A 591 5.30 -4.59 1.97
N LYS A 592 4.83 -5.35 0.98
CA LYS A 592 4.11 -6.62 1.22
C LYS A 592 5.03 -7.67 1.85
N GLY A 593 4.57 -8.43 2.84
CA GLY A 593 5.39 -9.51 3.40
C GLY A 593 4.71 -10.39 4.45
N ALA A 594 5.39 -11.48 4.81
CA ALA A 594 5.03 -12.39 5.89
C ALA A 594 6.17 -12.46 6.90
N GLY A 595 5.88 -12.76 8.17
CA GLY A 595 6.91 -12.97 9.18
C GLY A 595 6.64 -14.20 10.03
N ALA A 596 7.69 -14.78 10.59
CA ALA A 596 7.62 -15.92 11.49
C ALA A 596 8.82 -15.95 12.44
N HIS A 597 8.62 -16.55 13.61
CA HIS A 597 9.65 -16.79 14.60
C HIS A 597 10.21 -18.22 14.49
N GLY A 598 11.39 -18.40 15.04
CA GLY A 598 12.07 -19.67 15.02
C GLY A 598 13.37 -19.67 15.80
N TYR A 599 14.28 -20.54 15.38
CA TYR A 599 15.64 -20.58 15.89
C TYR A 599 16.64 -20.95 14.79
N PHE A 600 17.88 -20.57 15.01
CA PHE A 600 19.04 -21.05 14.27
C PHE A 600 19.86 -21.96 15.18
N GLU A 601 20.22 -23.15 14.68
CA GLU A 601 21.03 -24.13 15.37
C GLU A 601 22.35 -24.35 14.65
N VAL A 602 23.47 -24.21 15.37
CA VAL A 602 24.80 -24.53 14.83
C VAL A 602 24.93 -26.04 14.67
N THR A 603 25.26 -26.53 13.48
CA THR A 603 25.45 -27.97 13.21
C THR A 603 26.90 -28.32 12.90
N HIS A 604 27.73 -27.34 12.53
CA HIS A 604 29.12 -27.52 12.16
C HIS A 604 30.00 -26.44 12.78
N ASP A 605 31.24 -26.80 13.11
CA ASP A 605 32.21 -25.88 13.68
C ASP A 605 32.85 -25.02 12.59
N ILE A 606 32.66 -23.71 12.69
CA ILE A 606 33.30 -22.69 11.84
C ILE A 606 34.13 -21.67 12.63
N THR A 607 34.49 -21.99 13.88
CA THR A 607 35.25 -21.11 14.78
C THR A 607 36.62 -20.71 14.21
N LYS A 608 37.21 -21.56 13.36
CA LYS A 608 38.41 -21.23 12.57
C LYS A 608 38.26 -19.99 11.68
N TYR A 609 37.03 -19.58 11.34
CA TYR A 609 36.75 -18.41 10.52
C TYR A 609 36.07 -17.28 11.29
N CYS A 610 35.28 -17.58 12.32
CA CYS A 610 34.41 -16.60 12.97
C CYS A 610 34.35 -16.80 14.49
N LYS A 611 34.60 -15.72 15.25
CA LYS A 611 34.52 -15.70 16.72
C LYS A 611 33.13 -15.39 17.28
N ALA A 612 32.13 -15.12 16.43
CA ALA A 612 30.80 -14.72 16.89
C ALA A 612 30.20 -15.73 17.86
N ALA A 613 29.73 -15.25 19.01
CA ALA A 613 29.39 -16.13 20.12
C ALA A 613 28.24 -17.08 19.76
N PHE A 614 27.26 -16.64 18.96
CA PHE A 614 26.14 -17.50 18.55
C PHE A 614 26.54 -18.68 17.62
N LEU A 615 27.76 -18.65 17.05
CA LEU A 615 28.32 -19.68 16.17
C LEU A 615 29.34 -20.60 16.85
N ASN A 616 29.73 -20.32 18.10
CA ASN A 616 30.93 -20.89 18.71
C ASN A 616 30.80 -22.34 19.23
N LYS A 617 29.61 -22.94 19.15
CA LYS A 617 29.35 -24.27 19.71
C LYS A 617 28.27 -25.01 18.91
N ILE A 618 28.59 -26.20 18.43
CA ILE A 618 27.63 -27.11 17.80
C ILE A 618 26.48 -27.43 18.79
N GLY A 619 25.25 -27.42 18.28
CA GLY A 619 24.01 -27.59 19.05
C GLY A 619 23.51 -26.31 19.73
N LYS A 620 24.25 -25.19 19.63
CA LYS A 620 23.79 -23.91 20.18
C LYS A 620 22.61 -23.38 19.36
N GLN A 621 21.52 -23.10 20.03
CA GLN A 621 20.32 -22.50 19.45
C GLN A 621 20.24 -21.00 19.77
N THR A 622 19.93 -20.22 18.74
CA THR A 622 19.76 -18.76 18.82
C THR A 622 18.37 -18.42 18.32
N PRO A 623 17.52 -17.73 19.11
CA PRO A 623 16.21 -17.29 18.64
C PRO A 623 16.34 -16.39 17.41
N VAL A 624 15.43 -16.56 16.45
CA VAL A 624 15.38 -15.74 15.24
C VAL A 624 13.98 -15.25 14.93
N PHE A 625 13.91 -14.10 14.28
CA PHE A 625 12.71 -13.64 13.59
C PHE A 625 13.03 -13.42 12.11
N VAL A 626 12.14 -13.87 11.23
CA VAL A 626 12.32 -13.80 9.78
C VAL A 626 11.15 -13.08 9.15
N ARG A 627 11.45 -12.21 8.17
CA ARG A 627 10.45 -11.58 7.30
C ARG A 627 10.76 -11.84 5.83
N PHE A 628 9.74 -12.34 5.12
CA PHE A 628 9.74 -12.52 3.68
C PHE A 628 8.91 -11.46 2.97
N SER A 629 9.19 -11.18 1.70
CA SER A 629 8.50 -10.12 0.94
C SER A 629 8.79 -10.19 -0.57
N PRO A 630 7.87 -9.76 -1.46
CA PRO A 630 8.23 -9.19 -2.77
C PRO A 630 9.04 -7.89 -2.61
N VAL A 631 9.43 -7.21 -3.68
CA VAL A 631 10.27 -6.00 -3.60
C VAL A 631 9.52 -4.75 -4.05
N ALA A 632 8.93 -4.80 -5.25
CA ALA A 632 8.57 -3.60 -5.97
C ALA A 632 7.26 -2.97 -5.48
N LEU A 633 6.29 -3.80 -5.13
CA LEU A 633 4.90 -3.40 -4.97
C LEU A 633 4.55 -3.06 -3.51
N GLU A 634 3.48 -2.28 -3.36
CA GLU A 634 2.97 -1.76 -2.09
C GLU A 634 2.21 -2.83 -1.27
N SER A 635 1.84 -2.52 -0.03
CA SER A 635 1.23 -3.47 0.94
C SER A 635 -0.03 -4.19 0.44
N GLY A 636 -0.76 -3.60 -0.52
CA GLY A 636 -1.99 -4.17 -1.09
C GLY A 636 -1.79 -5.13 -2.26
N SER A 637 -0.55 -5.34 -2.72
CA SER A 637 -0.27 -6.12 -3.92
C SER A 637 -0.32 -7.64 -3.70
N ALA A 638 -0.32 -8.40 -4.79
CA ALA A 638 -0.30 -9.86 -4.75
C ALA A 638 1.10 -10.46 -4.49
N ASP A 639 1.15 -11.60 -3.80
CA ASP A 639 2.39 -12.31 -3.43
C ASP A 639 3.05 -13.05 -4.60
N THR A 640 2.25 -13.54 -5.56
CA THR A 640 2.69 -14.45 -6.63
C THR A 640 3.16 -13.73 -7.90
N VAL A 641 3.56 -12.46 -7.79
CA VAL A 641 4.10 -11.69 -8.92
C VAL A 641 5.55 -12.08 -9.24
N ARG A 642 5.96 -11.94 -10.52
CA ARG A 642 7.37 -12.09 -10.90
C ARG A 642 8.17 -10.94 -10.28
N ASP A 643 9.00 -11.26 -9.30
CA ASP A 643 9.78 -10.28 -8.54
C ASP A 643 10.92 -11.00 -7.80
N LEU A 644 11.88 -10.23 -7.30
CA LEU A 644 12.77 -10.70 -6.25
C LEU A 644 11.98 -11.03 -4.97
N ARG A 645 12.56 -11.83 -4.08
CA ARG A 645 12.02 -12.03 -2.73
C ARG A 645 13.04 -11.65 -1.67
N GLY A 646 12.64 -10.78 -0.74
CA GLY A 646 13.37 -10.53 0.50
C GLY A 646 13.25 -11.72 1.45
N PHE A 647 14.33 -12.00 2.16
CA PHE A 647 14.46 -13.05 3.18
C PHE A 647 15.29 -12.48 4.33
N ALA A 648 14.74 -11.52 5.06
CA ALA A 648 15.46 -10.85 6.15
C ALA A 648 15.37 -11.66 7.44
N MET A 649 16.51 -11.85 8.12
CA MET A 649 16.62 -12.61 9.36
C MET A 649 17.25 -11.74 10.45
N LYS A 650 16.67 -11.77 11.65
CA LYS A 650 17.20 -11.16 12.87
C LYS A 650 17.54 -12.25 13.86
N PHE A 651 18.81 -12.34 14.23
CA PHE A 651 19.32 -13.27 15.23
C PHE A 651 19.46 -12.52 16.55
N TYR A 652 18.70 -12.94 17.56
CA TYR A 652 18.83 -12.38 18.90
C TYR A 652 19.98 -13.10 19.60
N THR A 653 21.18 -12.50 19.57
CA THR A 653 22.39 -13.09 20.18
C THR A 653 22.67 -12.44 21.54
N GLU A 654 23.53 -13.06 22.32
CA GLU A 654 24.07 -12.50 23.56
C GLU A 654 25.04 -11.31 23.35
N GLU A 655 25.45 -11.04 22.11
CA GLU A 655 26.34 -9.92 21.73
C GLU A 655 25.58 -8.78 21.03
N GLY A 656 24.24 -8.81 21.06
CA GLY A 656 23.39 -7.90 20.29
C GLY A 656 22.60 -8.62 19.21
N ASN A 657 21.82 -7.86 18.45
CA ASN A 657 21.15 -8.42 17.28
C ASN A 657 22.15 -8.50 16.12
N TRP A 658 22.16 -9.63 15.41
CA TRP A 658 22.76 -9.73 14.08
C TRP A 658 21.63 -9.79 13.05
N ASP A 659 21.63 -8.89 12.07
CA ASP A 659 20.64 -8.90 11.00
C ASP A 659 21.27 -9.33 9.67
N MET A 660 20.82 -10.47 9.14
CA MET A 660 21.13 -10.92 7.78
C MET A 660 19.98 -10.53 6.86
N VAL A 661 20.13 -9.40 6.18
CA VAL A 661 19.10 -8.86 5.26
C VAL A 661 19.31 -9.42 3.86
N ALA A 662 18.93 -10.70 3.71
CA ALA A 662 19.13 -11.51 2.52
C ALA A 662 18.00 -11.39 1.49
N ASN A 663 18.25 -11.90 0.29
CA ASN A 663 17.27 -12.10 -0.79
C ASN A 663 17.24 -13.55 -1.25
N ASN A 664 16.26 -13.94 -2.07
CA ASN A 664 16.21 -15.26 -2.71
C ASN A 664 17.16 -15.45 -3.90
N THR A 665 18.09 -14.51 -4.09
CA THR A 665 19.11 -14.51 -5.15
C THR A 665 20.51 -14.21 -4.57
N PRO A 666 21.57 -14.83 -5.09
CA PRO A 666 22.94 -14.53 -4.67
C PRO A 666 23.49 -13.21 -5.23
N ILE A 667 22.78 -12.55 -6.15
CA ILE A 667 23.23 -11.36 -6.88
C ILE A 667 22.15 -10.28 -6.91
N PHE A 668 22.47 -9.10 -7.42
CA PHE A 668 21.51 -8.00 -7.58
C PHE A 668 21.61 -7.34 -8.97
N PHE A 669 20.69 -6.42 -9.26
CA PHE A 669 20.60 -5.73 -10.56
C PHE A 669 21.68 -4.66 -10.77
N VAL A 670 22.19 -4.07 -9.70
CA VAL A 670 23.18 -2.99 -9.74
C VAL A 670 24.31 -3.28 -8.77
N ARG A 671 25.48 -2.71 -9.03
CA ARG A 671 26.71 -2.88 -8.23
C ARG A 671 27.13 -1.62 -7.48
N ASP A 672 26.47 -0.50 -7.73
CA ASP A 672 26.76 0.79 -7.12
C ASP A 672 25.47 1.36 -6.48
N PRO A 673 25.50 1.79 -5.22
CA PRO A 673 24.28 2.18 -4.50
C PRO A 673 23.65 3.47 -5.04
N LEU A 674 24.37 4.29 -5.82
CA LEU A 674 23.81 5.47 -6.49
C LEU A 674 22.77 5.15 -7.57
N ASP A 675 22.81 3.94 -8.13
CA ASP A 675 21.81 3.51 -9.12
C ASP A 675 20.60 2.85 -8.47
N PHE A 676 20.65 2.54 -7.17
CA PHE A 676 19.55 1.85 -6.48
C PHE A 676 18.24 2.67 -6.48
N PRO A 677 18.21 3.97 -6.12
CA PRO A 677 16.97 4.76 -6.19
C PRO A 677 16.39 4.78 -7.61
N ASN A 678 17.23 4.98 -8.63
CA ASN A 678 16.82 5.02 -10.03
C ASN A 678 16.27 3.67 -10.53
N PHE A 679 16.91 2.56 -10.15
CA PHE A 679 16.42 1.22 -10.43
C PHE A 679 15.03 0.99 -9.81
N ILE A 680 14.87 1.35 -8.53
CA ILE A 680 13.60 1.18 -7.83
C ILE A 680 12.51 2.08 -8.44
N HIS A 681 12.81 3.31 -8.84
CA HIS A 681 11.87 4.19 -9.53
C HIS A 681 11.43 3.62 -10.88
N ALA A 682 12.38 3.11 -11.69
CA ALA A 682 12.08 2.46 -12.96
C ALA A 682 11.23 1.19 -12.80
N LEU A 683 11.42 0.47 -11.68
CA LEU A 683 10.64 -0.71 -11.34
C LEU A 683 9.23 -0.36 -10.83
N LYS A 684 9.05 0.78 -10.16
CA LYS A 684 7.79 1.21 -9.54
C LYS A 684 6.85 1.90 -10.53
N ARG A 685 5.96 2.75 -10.01
CA ARG A 685 4.88 3.39 -10.76
C ARG A 685 5.37 4.67 -11.42
N ASN A 686 4.91 4.92 -12.64
CA ASN A 686 5.16 6.17 -13.35
C ASN A 686 4.65 7.37 -12.53
N PRO A 687 5.41 8.48 -12.41
CA PRO A 687 5.06 9.58 -11.52
C PRO A 687 3.80 10.36 -11.94
N GLN A 688 3.38 10.27 -13.19
CA GLN A 688 2.19 10.95 -13.69
C GLN A 688 0.99 10.00 -13.75
N THR A 689 1.16 8.86 -14.43
CA THR A 689 0.05 7.90 -14.63
C THR A 689 -0.15 7.01 -13.41
N HIS A 690 0.84 6.84 -12.53
CA HIS A 690 0.80 5.88 -11.41
C HIS A 690 0.57 4.41 -11.79
N LEU A 691 0.76 4.09 -13.08
CA LEU A 691 0.77 2.73 -13.62
C LEU A 691 2.19 2.16 -13.62
N ARG A 692 2.31 0.83 -13.70
CA ARG A 692 3.58 0.19 -14.03
C ARG A 692 4.01 0.59 -15.45
N ASP A 693 5.30 0.86 -15.63
CA ASP A 693 5.85 1.38 -16.89
C ASP A 693 6.96 0.48 -17.41
N MET A 694 6.62 -0.36 -18.41
CA MET A 694 7.61 -1.27 -19.01
C MET A 694 8.64 -0.52 -19.85
N ASN A 695 8.37 0.69 -20.33
CA ASN A 695 9.42 1.50 -20.96
C ASN A 695 10.48 1.89 -19.95
N ALA A 696 10.08 2.37 -18.77
CA ALA A 696 11.03 2.76 -17.72
C ALA A 696 11.92 1.59 -17.30
N LEU A 697 11.32 0.44 -16.99
CA LEU A 697 12.03 -0.74 -16.50
C LEU A 697 13.03 -1.29 -17.52
N PHE A 698 12.59 -1.52 -18.76
CA PHE A 698 13.47 -2.09 -19.79
C PHE A 698 14.48 -1.07 -20.33
N ASP A 699 14.18 0.24 -20.36
CA ASP A 699 15.18 1.25 -20.69
C ASP A 699 16.25 1.33 -19.59
N PHE A 700 15.87 1.22 -18.31
CA PHE A 700 16.87 1.13 -17.24
C PHE A 700 17.80 -0.06 -17.44
N TRP A 701 17.26 -1.28 -17.61
CA TRP A 701 18.10 -2.48 -17.85
C TRP A 701 18.96 -2.37 -19.11
N ALA A 702 18.43 -1.78 -20.19
CA ALA A 702 19.17 -1.60 -21.43
C ALA A 702 20.35 -0.61 -21.33
N ASN A 703 20.33 0.28 -20.34
CA ASN A 703 21.40 1.24 -20.05
C ASN A 703 22.33 0.80 -18.90
N HIS A 704 22.04 -0.32 -18.24
CA HIS A 704 22.80 -0.88 -17.12
C HIS A 704 23.12 -2.36 -17.39
N PRO A 705 24.10 -2.66 -18.28
CA PRO A 705 24.44 -4.03 -18.67
C PRO A 705 24.79 -4.95 -17.48
N GLU A 706 25.25 -4.39 -16.36
CA GLU A 706 25.49 -5.09 -15.11
C GLU A 706 24.25 -5.82 -14.55
N SER A 707 23.04 -5.36 -14.93
CA SER A 707 21.78 -5.97 -14.51
C SER A 707 21.47 -7.30 -15.19
N THR A 708 22.13 -7.60 -16.31
CA THR A 708 21.82 -8.73 -17.19
C THR A 708 21.75 -10.06 -16.43
N HIS A 709 22.67 -10.31 -15.50
CA HIS A 709 22.71 -11.56 -14.73
C HIS A 709 21.45 -11.73 -13.87
N GLN A 710 21.09 -10.70 -13.12
CA GLN A 710 19.91 -10.74 -12.26
C GLN A 710 18.60 -10.69 -13.07
N VAL A 711 18.58 -10.04 -14.25
CA VAL A 711 17.44 -10.09 -15.17
C VAL A 711 17.19 -11.53 -15.64
N LEU A 712 18.23 -12.27 -16.05
CA LEU A 712 18.07 -13.69 -16.42
C LEU A 712 17.54 -14.54 -15.25
N PHE A 713 18.05 -14.30 -14.03
CA PHE A 713 17.54 -14.97 -12.83
C PHE A 713 16.05 -14.64 -12.58
N LEU A 714 15.68 -13.36 -12.68
CA LEU A 714 14.30 -12.92 -12.50
C LEU A 714 13.36 -13.51 -13.57
N MET A 715 13.81 -13.65 -14.81
CA MET A 715 13.01 -14.19 -15.91
C MET A 715 12.99 -15.72 -15.96
N SER A 716 13.86 -16.39 -15.21
CA SER A 716 13.81 -17.85 -15.01
C SER A 716 12.59 -18.30 -14.19
N ASP A 717 12.44 -19.62 -14.03
CA ASP A 717 11.37 -20.19 -13.20
C ASP A 717 11.42 -19.68 -11.74
N ARG A 718 12.61 -19.34 -11.23
CA ARG A 718 12.80 -18.86 -9.85
C ARG A 718 12.26 -17.44 -9.59
N GLY A 719 11.80 -16.72 -10.62
CA GLY A 719 11.18 -15.41 -10.48
C GLY A 719 9.79 -15.44 -9.82
N THR A 720 9.16 -16.61 -9.77
CA THR A 720 7.83 -16.84 -9.20
C THR A 720 7.85 -18.08 -8.28
N PRO A 721 8.52 -18.02 -7.11
CA PRO A 721 8.56 -19.15 -6.20
C PRO A 721 7.15 -19.51 -5.68
N ASP A 722 6.92 -20.80 -5.43
CA ASP A 722 5.68 -21.29 -4.84
C ASP A 722 5.69 -21.08 -3.32
N GLY A 723 5.25 -19.90 -2.88
CA GLY A 723 5.32 -19.49 -1.48
C GLY A 723 6.77 -19.23 -1.00
N TYR A 724 6.92 -18.83 0.26
CA TYR A 724 8.23 -18.45 0.82
C TYR A 724 9.08 -19.65 1.25
N ARG A 725 8.46 -20.81 1.48
CA ARG A 725 9.14 -22.02 2.01
C ARG A 725 9.93 -22.77 0.93
N HIS A 726 9.64 -22.50 -0.33
CA HIS A 726 10.20 -23.20 -1.50
C HIS A 726 11.23 -22.38 -2.27
N MET A 727 11.89 -21.43 -1.60
CA MET A 727 12.98 -20.64 -2.18
C MET A 727 14.23 -20.67 -1.29
N HIS A 728 15.38 -20.48 -1.91
CA HIS A 728 16.64 -20.24 -1.19
C HIS A 728 16.65 -18.82 -0.58
N GLY A 729 17.58 -18.58 0.35
CA GLY A 729 18.00 -17.27 0.81
C GLY A 729 19.50 -17.10 0.65
N TYR A 730 19.96 -15.88 0.38
CA TYR A 730 21.38 -15.56 0.21
C TYR A 730 21.65 -14.20 0.81
N GLY A 731 22.75 -14.08 1.55
CA GLY A 731 23.23 -12.76 1.98
C GLY A 731 23.58 -11.83 0.82
N SER A 732 23.74 -12.41 -0.38
CA SER A 732 24.11 -11.81 -1.67
C SER A 732 25.49 -11.17 -1.66
N HIS A 733 25.79 -10.27 -0.72
CA HIS A 733 27.07 -9.62 -0.57
C HIS A 733 28.18 -10.57 -0.11
N ALA A 734 29.42 -10.19 -0.42
CA ALA A 734 30.55 -10.67 0.36
C ALA A 734 30.53 -9.98 1.73
N PHE A 735 30.86 -10.72 2.79
CA PHE A 735 31.08 -10.23 4.15
C PHE A 735 32.49 -10.63 4.60
N LYS A 736 32.89 -10.16 5.78
CA LYS A 736 34.14 -10.56 6.43
C LYS A 736 33.83 -11.42 7.65
N LEU A 737 34.53 -12.54 7.81
CA LEU A 737 34.55 -13.31 9.05
C LEU A 737 35.93 -13.14 9.71
N ILE A 738 35.93 -13.02 11.04
CA ILE A 738 37.14 -12.80 11.84
C ILE A 738 37.15 -13.84 12.96
N ASN A 739 38.23 -14.61 13.07
CA ASN A 739 38.37 -15.64 14.11
C ASN A 739 38.95 -15.06 15.43
N ALA A 740 39.20 -15.92 16.41
CA ALA A 740 39.70 -15.51 17.73
C ALA A 740 41.14 -14.98 17.71
N ASP A 741 41.91 -15.32 16.68
CA ASP A 741 43.31 -14.90 16.47
C ASP A 741 43.41 -13.60 15.64
N ASP A 742 42.28 -12.92 15.40
CA ASP A 742 42.14 -11.73 14.55
C ASP A 742 42.51 -11.98 13.07
N GLU A 743 42.46 -13.24 12.62
CA GLU A 743 42.61 -13.58 11.20
C GLU A 743 41.27 -13.44 10.49
N ALA A 744 41.28 -12.84 9.30
CA ALA A 744 40.08 -12.58 8.52
C ALA A 744 40.03 -13.28 7.17
N VAL A 745 38.83 -13.68 6.78
CA VAL A 745 38.48 -14.20 5.45
C VAL A 745 37.23 -13.50 4.92
N TRP A 746 37.05 -13.49 3.61
CA TRP A 746 35.80 -13.10 2.99
C TRP A 746 34.83 -14.28 2.96
N CYS A 747 33.53 -14.02 3.12
CA CYS A 747 32.51 -15.04 3.03
C CYS A 747 31.27 -14.60 2.24
N LYS A 748 30.51 -15.58 1.73
CA LYS A 748 29.12 -15.42 1.27
C LYS A 748 28.24 -16.37 2.06
N PHE A 749 27.05 -15.92 2.46
CA PHE A 749 26.08 -16.73 3.22
C PHE A 749 24.96 -17.26 2.32
N HIS A 750 24.62 -18.55 2.46
CA HIS A 750 23.61 -19.23 1.66
C HIS A 750 22.69 -20.08 2.56
N PHE A 751 21.41 -19.75 2.58
CA PHE A 751 20.36 -20.48 3.28
C PHE A 751 19.60 -21.32 2.25
N LEU A 752 19.95 -22.60 2.15
CA LEU A 752 19.45 -23.48 1.10
C LEU A 752 18.31 -24.37 1.62
N THR A 753 17.32 -24.61 0.78
CA THR A 753 16.23 -25.56 1.00
C THR A 753 16.35 -26.63 -0.06
N ASP A 754 16.13 -27.89 0.31
CA ASP A 754 16.11 -29.02 -0.63
C ASP A 754 14.75 -29.15 -1.35
N ASN A 755 13.80 -28.26 -1.05
CA ASN A 755 12.42 -28.30 -1.50
C ASN A 755 12.07 -27.09 -2.39
N ILE A 756 12.89 -26.81 -3.40
CA ILE A 756 12.63 -25.71 -4.36
C ILE A 756 11.42 -26.04 -5.25
N LYS A 757 10.49 -25.09 -5.34
CA LYS A 757 9.30 -25.15 -6.20
C LYS A 757 8.96 -23.77 -6.72
N ASN A 758 8.48 -23.71 -7.95
CA ASN A 758 8.11 -22.48 -8.62
C ASN A 758 6.73 -22.62 -9.27
N LEU A 759 6.04 -21.50 -9.38
CA LEU A 759 4.80 -21.36 -10.13
C LEU A 759 5.12 -21.01 -11.58
N THR A 760 4.37 -21.61 -12.51
CA THR A 760 4.35 -21.13 -13.90
C THR A 760 3.74 -19.73 -13.97
N ALA A 761 4.00 -19.00 -15.06
CA ALA A 761 3.42 -17.66 -15.25
C ALA A 761 1.88 -17.67 -15.25
N GLU A 762 1.26 -18.75 -15.73
CA GLU A 762 -0.19 -18.94 -15.74
C GLU A 762 -0.73 -19.16 -14.32
N GLU A 763 -0.12 -20.06 -13.55
CA GLU A 763 -0.52 -20.33 -12.17
C GLU A 763 -0.34 -19.10 -11.28
N ALA A 764 0.79 -18.41 -11.42
CA ALA A 764 1.09 -17.15 -10.74
C ALA A 764 -0.01 -16.11 -10.99
N ARG A 765 -0.38 -15.87 -12.26
CA ARG A 765 -1.45 -14.92 -12.64
C ARG A 765 -2.81 -15.33 -12.10
N ARG A 766 -3.13 -16.63 -12.13
CA ARG A 766 -4.37 -17.16 -11.56
C ARG A 766 -4.44 -16.89 -10.06
N LEU A 767 -3.35 -17.09 -9.33
CA LEU A 767 -3.28 -16.83 -7.90
C LEU A 767 -3.39 -15.33 -7.57
N VAL A 768 -2.81 -14.44 -8.38
CA VAL A 768 -3.02 -12.97 -8.20
C VAL A 768 -4.52 -12.63 -8.16
N GLY A 769 -5.32 -13.21 -9.06
CA GLY A 769 -6.77 -12.96 -9.11
C GLY A 769 -7.61 -13.72 -8.08
N GLN A 770 -7.07 -14.77 -7.45
CA GLN A 770 -7.83 -15.68 -6.55
C GLN A 770 -7.42 -15.57 -5.09
N ASP A 771 -6.12 -15.46 -4.82
CA ASP A 771 -5.52 -15.34 -3.50
C ASP A 771 -4.26 -14.45 -3.55
N PRO A 772 -4.43 -13.11 -3.50
CA PRO A 772 -3.31 -12.16 -3.48
C PRO A 772 -2.37 -12.33 -2.29
N ASP A 773 -2.80 -13.03 -1.24
CA ASP A 773 -2.05 -13.24 0.01
C ASP A 773 -1.55 -14.69 0.15
N TYR A 774 -1.42 -15.40 -0.99
CA TYR A 774 -1.06 -16.81 -1.07
C TYR A 774 0.18 -17.20 -0.24
N ALA A 775 1.27 -16.43 -0.33
CA ALA A 775 2.52 -16.80 0.33
C ALA A 775 2.48 -16.50 1.84
N ILE A 776 1.71 -15.49 2.26
CA ILE A 776 1.39 -15.28 3.70
C ILE A 776 0.59 -16.47 4.23
N ARG A 777 -0.47 -16.86 3.51
CA ARG A 777 -1.35 -17.99 3.88
C ARG A 777 -0.61 -19.32 3.93
N ASP A 778 0.24 -19.61 2.93
CA ASP A 778 1.09 -20.81 2.90
C ASP A 778 1.99 -20.89 4.14
N LEU A 779 2.75 -19.83 4.44
CA LEU A 779 3.68 -19.82 5.57
C LEU A 779 2.93 -20.00 6.90
N TYR A 780 1.84 -19.25 7.09
CA TYR A 780 1.04 -19.32 8.32
C TYR A 780 0.49 -20.73 8.54
N ASN A 781 -0.12 -21.32 7.52
CA ASN A 781 -0.74 -22.63 7.60
C ASN A 781 0.26 -23.75 7.78
N ALA A 782 1.44 -23.68 7.14
CA ALA A 782 2.49 -24.67 7.32
C ALA A 782 2.93 -24.75 8.78
N ILE A 783 3.23 -23.59 9.39
CA ILE A 783 3.64 -23.51 10.80
C ILE A 783 2.50 -23.95 11.72
N ALA A 784 1.27 -23.50 11.48
CA ALA A 784 0.11 -23.89 12.29
C ALA A 784 -0.17 -25.40 12.24
N LYS A 785 0.20 -26.09 11.16
CA LYS A 785 0.09 -27.56 11.00
C LYS A 785 1.29 -28.33 11.56
N GLY A 786 2.33 -27.64 12.04
CA GLY A 786 3.58 -28.28 12.47
C GLY A 786 4.54 -28.65 11.32
N ASP A 787 4.25 -28.24 10.08
CA ASP A 787 5.13 -28.37 8.91
C ASP A 787 6.13 -27.22 8.89
N TYR A 788 7.08 -27.25 9.83
CA TYR A 788 8.04 -26.18 10.05
C TYR A 788 9.04 -26.08 8.89
N PRO A 789 9.07 -24.98 8.12
CA PRO A 789 10.05 -24.83 7.06
C PRO A 789 11.46 -24.65 7.64
N GLU A 790 12.42 -25.26 6.94
CA GLU A 790 13.82 -25.27 7.34
C GLU A 790 14.77 -24.94 6.18
N TRP A 791 15.89 -24.30 6.52
CA TRP A 791 16.98 -24.00 5.60
C TRP A 791 18.31 -24.37 6.24
N THR A 792 19.20 -24.97 5.45
CA THR A 792 20.59 -25.20 5.86
C THR A 792 21.44 -24.00 5.49
N LEU A 793 22.11 -23.41 6.49
CA LEU A 793 23.10 -22.35 6.28
C LEU A 793 24.43 -22.97 5.86
N TYR A 794 24.94 -22.47 4.74
CA TYR A 794 26.28 -22.69 4.24
C TYR A 794 27.02 -21.35 4.09
N ILE A 795 28.34 -21.40 4.15
CA ILE A 795 29.22 -20.30 3.74
C ILE A 795 30.14 -20.74 2.60
N GLN A 796 30.42 -19.83 1.68
CA GLN A 796 31.64 -19.89 0.87
C GLN A 796 32.72 -19.05 1.55
N VAL A 797 33.99 -19.43 1.43
CA VAL A 797 35.12 -18.71 2.03
C VAL A 797 36.17 -18.41 0.95
N MET A 798 36.63 -17.17 0.90
CA MET A 798 37.71 -16.70 0.03
C MET A 798 38.75 -15.98 0.91
N THR A 799 40.02 -16.36 0.82
CA THR A 799 41.09 -15.69 1.56
C THR A 799 41.36 -14.30 0.99
N MET A 800 42.02 -13.44 1.78
CA MET A 800 42.43 -12.10 1.32
C MET A 800 43.30 -12.19 0.05
N GLU A 801 44.26 -13.13 0.02
CA GLU A 801 45.14 -13.35 -1.13
C GLU A 801 44.38 -13.83 -2.38
N GLN A 802 43.38 -14.71 -2.20
CA GLN A 802 42.52 -15.16 -3.30
C GLN A 802 41.71 -13.99 -3.89
N ALA A 803 41.16 -13.13 -3.03
CA ALA A 803 40.40 -11.95 -3.46
C ALA A 803 41.24 -10.95 -4.28
N ASP A 804 42.50 -10.74 -3.88
CA ASP A 804 43.43 -9.85 -4.61
C ASP A 804 43.78 -10.40 -5.99
N LYS A 805 43.88 -11.72 -6.13
CA LYS A 805 44.24 -12.41 -7.39
C LYS A 805 43.04 -12.76 -8.25
N TRP A 806 41.81 -12.62 -7.74
CA TRP A 806 40.62 -12.98 -8.49
C TRP A 806 40.43 -12.02 -9.68
N THR A 807 40.10 -12.60 -10.83
CA THR A 807 40.04 -11.90 -12.11
C THR A 807 38.93 -10.86 -12.14
N MET A 808 37.78 -11.19 -11.56
CA MET A 808 36.67 -10.27 -11.32
C MET A 808 36.78 -9.58 -9.96
N ASN A 809 35.97 -8.54 -9.72
CA ASN A 809 35.85 -7.96 -8.39
C ASN A 809 35.05 -8.92 -7.47
N PRO A 810 35.65 -9.49 -6.40
CA PRO A 810 34.96 -10.41 -5.49
C PRO A 810 33.82 -9.77 -4.70
N PHE A 811 33.79 -8.43 -4.67
CA PHE A 811 32.80 -7.61 -3.97
C PHE A 811 31.75 -7.00 -4.91
N ASP A 812 31.75 -7.35 -6.20
CA ASP A 812 30.69 -6.93 -7.13
C ASP A 812 29.43 -7.78 -6.87
N LEU A 813 28.35 -7.12 -6.42
CA LEU A 813 27.08 -7.77 -6.10
C LEU A 813 26.39 -8.41 -7.33
N THR A 814 26.84 -8.12 -8.54
CA THR A 814 26.31 -8.77 -9.77
C THR A 814 27.02 -10.09 -10.10
N LYS A 815 28.02 -10.48 -9.30
CA LYS A 815 28.84 -11.68 -9.51
C LYS A 815 28.65 -12.72 -8.39
N ILE A 816 28.66 -13.99 -8.80
CA ILE A 816 28.73 -15.14 -7.89
C ILE A 816 30.18 -15.64 -7.75
N TRP A 817 30.47 -16.34 -6.65
CA TRP A 817 31.70 -17.12 -6.52
C TRP A 817 31.42 -18.55 -7.02
N PRO A 818 32.07 -19.04 -8.09
CA PRO A 818 31.79 -20.36 -8.63
C PRO A 818 31.95 -21.46 -7.57
N HIS A 819 30.93 -22.31 -7.40
CA HIS A 819 30.95 -23.36 -6.37
C HIS A 819 32.11 -24.36 -6.55
N ALA A 820 32.60 -24.54 -7.78
CA ALA A 820 33.74 -25.39 -8.07
C ALA A 820 35.07 -24.81 -7.55
N GLU A 821 35.19 -23.48 -7.50
CA GLU A 821 36.38 -22.78 -6.98
C GLU A 821 36.27 -22.53 -5.47
N TYR A 822 35.06 -22.20 -5.00
CA TYR A 822 34.77 -21.88 -3.61
C TYR A 822 33.64 -22.79 -3.10
N PRO A 823 33.95 -23.99 -2.59
CA PRO A 823 32.94 -24.95 -2.16
C PRO A 823 32.09 -24.47 -0.98
N MET A 824 30.88 -25.00 -0.89
CA MET A 824 29.95 -24.73 0.21
C MET A 824 30.41 -25.43 1.49
N ILE A 825 30.50 -24.67 2.58
CA ILE A 825 30.87 -25.17 3.92
C ILE A 825 29.63 -25.07 4.81
N PRO A 826 29.12 -26.19 5.35
CA PRO A 826 27.92 -26.17 6.20
C PRO A 826 28.21 -25.48 7.53
N VAL A 827 27.18 -24.82 8.09
CA VAL A 827 27.26 -24.07 9.35
C VAL A 827 26.18 -24.49 10.33
N GLY A 828 24.91 -24.45 9.91
CA GLY A 828 23.77 -24.62 10.81
C GLY A 828 22.44 -24.76 10.11
N LYS A 829 21.35 -24.82 10.87
CA LYS A 829 19.98 -24.96 10.37
C LYS A 829 19.10 -23.84 10.93
N LEU A 830 18.39 -23.16 10.05
CA LEU A 830 17.32 -22.21 10.38
C LEU A 830 15.98 -22.97 10.34
N VAL A 831 15.17 -22.85 11.39
CA VAL A 831 13.84 -23.47 11.50
C VAL A 831 12.83 -22.42 11.93
N LEU A 832 11.70 -22.30 11.22
CA LEU A 832 10.59 -21.41 11.61
C LEU A 832 9.44 -22.25 12.15
N ASN A 833 9.08 -22.01 13.41
CA ASN A 833 8.17 -22.87 14.15
C ASN A 833 7.08 -22.14 14.94
N ARG A 834 6.98 -20.82 14.80
CA ARG A 834 5.95 -20.04 15.47
C ARG A 834 5.48 -18.86 14.62
N ASN A 835 4.16 -18.78 14.41
CA ASN A 835 3.53 -17.64 13.74
C ASN A 835 3.56 -16.39 14.64
N PRO A 836 3.43 -15.18 14.07
CA PRO A 836 3.23 -13.97 14.86
C PRO A 836 1.95 -14.05 15.70
N GLU A 837 1.92 -13.40 16.87
CA GLU A 837 0.68 -13.21 17.64
C GLU A 837 -0.09 -12.01 17.09
N ASN A 838 0.61 -10.93 16.73
CA ASN A 838 0.05 -9.79 16.02
C ASN A 838 0.96 -9.34 14.87
N TYR A 839 0.42 -9.34 13.65
CA TYR A 839 1.14 -8.98 12.43
C TYR A 839 1.70 -7.56 12.49
N PHE A 840 0.93 -6.57 12.95
CA PHE A 840 1.39 -5.19 12.94
C PHE A 840 2.55 -4.98 13.91
N ALA A 841 2.44 -5.51 15.13
CA ALA A 841 3.46 -5.41 16.17
C ALA A 841 4.76 -6.14 15.82
N GLU A 842 4.67 -7.32 15.20
CA GLU A 842 5.81 -8.20 15.01
C GLU A 842 6.33 -8.24 13.57
N VAL A 843 5.48 -8.06 12.56
CA VAL A 843 5.89 -8.14 11.14
C VAL A 843 6.02 -6.76 10.53
N GLU A 844 4.97 -5.92 10.64
CA GLU A 844 4.99 -4.60 10.01
C GLU A 844 6.03 -3.69 10.68
N GLN A 845 6.11 -3.69 12.02
CA GLN A 845 7.08 -2.90 12.77
C GLN A 845 8.49 -3.51 12.86
N ALA A 846 8.71 -4.72 12.32
CA ALA A 846 10.06 -5.29 12.28
C ALA A 846 11.03 -4.44 11.46
N ALA A 847 12.22 -4.23 11.99
CA ALA A 847 13.29 -3.44 11.40
C ALA A 847 14.56 -4.29 11.34
N PHE A 848 15.10 -4.46 10.14
CA PHE A 848 16.34 -5.19 9.91
C PHE A 848 17.36 -4.23 9.30
N ALA A 849 18.57 -4.17 9.84
CA ALA A 849 19.61 -3.29 9.31
C ALA A 849 20.91 -4.07 9.11
N PRO A 850 21.50 -4.11 7.90
CA PRO A 850 22.78 -4.79 7.68
C PRO A 850 23.91 -4.28 8.57
N SER A 851 23.75 -3.08 9.15
CA SER A 851 24.67 -2.50 10.12
C SER A 851 24.59 -3.12 11.52
N HIS A 852 23.57 -3.92 11.82
CA HIS A 852 23.50 -4.72 13.05
C HIS A 852 24.38 -5.96 12.91
N LEU A 853 25.65 -5.82 13.29
CA LEU A 853 26.65 -6.87 13.34
C LEU A 853 27.00 -7.24 14.78
N VAL A 854 27.61 -8.42 14.94
CA VAL A 854 28.18 -8.92 16.19
C VAL A 854 29.67 -9.20 16.00
N PRO A 855 30.48 -9.23 17.07
CA PRO A 855 31.91 -9.54 16.98
C PRO A 855 32.18 -10.80 16.15
N GLY A 856 33.18 -10.75 15.26
CA GLY A 856 33.51 -11.85 14.35
C GLY A 856 32.86 -11.77 12.97
N ILE A 857 31.87 -10.90 12.75
CA ILE A 857 31.28 -10.61 11.44
C ILE A 857 31.50 -9.14 11.10
N GLY A 858 32.00 -8.85 9.90
CA GLY A 858 32.32 -7.50 9.43
C GLY A 858 31.88 -7.23 8.00
N PHE A 859 31.96 -5.97 7.58
CA PHE A 859 31.66 -5.57 6.20
C PHE A 859 32.81 -5.90 5.24
N SER A 860 32.45 -6.17 3.98
CA SER A 860 33.38 -6.13 2.86
C SER A 860 33.38 -4.76 2.17
N PRO A 861 34.33 -4.50 1.26
CA PRO A 861 34.34 -3.33 0.39
C PRO A 861 33.20 -3.27 -0.66
N ASP A 862 32.26 -4.21 -0.68
CA ASP A 862 31.11 -4.19 -1.60
C ASP A 862 30.36 -2.85 -1.48
N LYS A 863 30.35 -2.07 -2.56
CA LYS A 863 29.76 -0.72 -2.57
C LYS A 863 28.27 -0.75 -2.22
N MET A 864 27.54 -1.75 -2.70
CA MET A 864 26.12 -1.90 -2.37
C MET A 864 25.93 -2.20 -0.89
N LEU A 865 26.76 -3.08 -0.32
CA LEU A 865 26.72 -3.35 1.12
C LEU A 865 27.00 -2.08 1.94
N GLN A 866 28.00 -1.28 1.53
CA GLN A 866 28.36 -0.02 2.18
C GLN A 866 27.19 0.97 2.19
N GLY A 867 26.52 1.18 1.06
CA GLY A 867 25.34 2.06 1.01
C GLY A 867 24.20 1.58 1.93
N ARG A 868 23.99 0.25 2.01
CA ARG A 868 22.96 -0.34 2.88
C ARG A 868 23.24 -0.15 4.39
N ILE A 869 24.47 0.19 4.81
CA ILE A 869 24.79 0.46 6.22
C ILE A 869 23.96 1.63 6.76
N LEU A 870 23.81 2.68 5.95
CA LEU A 870 23.02 3.87 6.30
C LEU A 870 21.53 3.68 5.96
N SER A 871 21.23 3.32 4.71
CA SER A 871 19.86 3.43 4.17
C SER A 871 18.79 2.73 5.01
N TYR A 872 19.11 1.54 5.54
CA TYR A 872 18.15 0.81 6.38
C TYR A 872 17.85 1.52 7.70
N VAL A 873 18.87 2.04 8.38
CA VAL A 873 18.68 2.74 9.66
C VAL A 873 17.96 4.07 9.42
N ASP A 874 18.31 4.76 8.33
CA ASP A 874 17.72 6.04 7.95
C ASP A 874 16.22 5.92 7.62
N THR A 875 15.83 4.96 6.76
CA THR A 875 14.40 4.70 6.47
C THR A 875 13.63 4.23 7.70
N GLN A 876 14.28 3.55 8.67
CA GLN A 876 13.65 3.14 9.93
C GLN A 876 13.38 4.33 10.85
N TYR A 877 14.25 5.33 10.89
CA TYR A 877 13.98 6.58 11.62
C TYR A 877 12.76 7.31 11.09
N HIS A 878 12.57 7.32 9.78
CA HIS A 878 11.38 7.89 9.15
C HIS A 878 10.12 7.06 9.41
N ARG A 879 10.19 5.75 9.16
CA ARG A 879 9.02 4.88 9.17
C ARG A 879 8.47 4.58 10.56
N LEU A 880 9.37 4.34 11.52
CA LEU A 880 9.03 3.85 12.86
C LEU A 880 9.39 4.85 13.96
N GLY A 881 10.23 5.84 13.67
CA GLY A 881 10.69 6.83 14.61
C GLY A 881 12.11 6.57 15.16
N PRO A 882 12.68 7.55 15.88
CA PRO A 882 14.06 7.52 16.36
C PRO A 882 14.34 6.36 17.32
N ASN A 883 13.35 5.97 18.13
CA ASN A 883 13.47 4.91 19.14
C ASN A 883 12.97 3.53 18.66
N HIS A 884 12.89 3.26 17.35
CA HIS A 884 12.34 2.01 16.81
C HIS A 884 13.00 0.72 17.35
N LYS A 885 14.24 0.79 17.85
CA LYS A 885 14.95 -0.33 18.48
C LYS A 885 14.35 -0.74 19.83
N GLN A 886 13.54 0.11 20.46
CA GLN A 886 12.82 -0.20 21.70
C GLN A 886 11.48 -0.91 21.46
N ILE A 887 10.99 -0.95 20.21
CA ILE A 887 9.82 -1.75 19.84
C ILE A 887 10.15 -3.22 20.14
N PRO A 888 9.26 -4.00 20.80
CA PRO A 888 9.58 -5.33 21.32
C PRO A 888 10.26 -6.28 20.32
N ILE A 889 9.78 -6.36 19.07
CA ILE A 889 10.37 -7.23 18.04
C ILE A 889 11.76 -6.79 17.58
N ASN A 890 12.10 -5.50 17.74
CA ASN A 890 13.39 -4.95 17.33
C ASN A 890 14.42 -4.96 18.47
N CYS A 891 13.94 -5.11 19.71
CA CYS A 891 14.76 -5.03 20.90
C CYS A 891 15.82 -6.13 20.92
N PRO A 892 17.11 -5.81 21.16
CA PRO A 892 18.14 -6.81 21.43
C PRO A 892 17.96 -7.35 22.86
N TYR A 893 16.85 -8.02 23.13
CA TYR A 893 16.43 -8.40 24.49
C TYR A 893 17.41 -9.37 25.18
N ARG A 894 18.28 -10.05 24.42
CA ARG A 894 19.35 -10.90 24.95
C ARG A 894 20.65 -10.18 25.27
N ALA A 895 20.77 -8.92 24.86
CA ALA A 895 21.92 -8.05 25.09
C ALA A 895 21.40 -6.63 25.35
N ARG A 896 20.98 -6.36 26.59
CA ARG A 896 20.36 -5.08 26.96
C ARG A 896 21.31 -3.91 26.61
N PRO A 897 20.85 -2.91 25.83
CA PRO A 897 21.68 -1.75 25.48
C PRO A 897 22.11 -0.98 26.74
N GLN A 898 23.39 -0.62 26.80
CA GLN A 898 23.99 0.20 27.86
C GLN A 898 24.92 1.21 27.19
N ASN A 899 24.46 2.44 27.01
CA ASN A 899 25.14 3.47 26.22
C ASN A 899 24.77 4.89 26.67
N THR A 900 25.28 5.91 25.97
CA THR A 900 25.06 7.34 26.28
C THR A 900 23.92 7.99 25.48
N GLN A 901 23.15 7.23 24.70
CA GLN A 901 21.99 7.75 23.96
C GLN A 901 20.79 7.96 24.91
N ARG A 902 20.04 9.06 24.73
CA ARG A 902 18.90 9.45 25.58
C ARG A 902 17.76 10.03 24.74
N ASP A 903 16.59 10.09 25.36
CA ASP A 903 15.40 10.81 24.88
C ASP A 903 14.87 10.31 23.52
N GLY A 904 14.37 11.22 22.68
CA GLY A 904 13.73 10.92 21.39
C GLY A 904 12.21 10.71 21.48
N LEU A 905 11.53 10.76 20.34
CA LEU A 905 10.09 10.51 20.27
C LEU A 905 9.77 9.06 20.71
N MET A 906 8.74 8.88 21.54
CA MET A 906 8.28 7.57 22.05
C MET A 906 9.35 6.74 22.79
N THR A 907 10.16 7.38 23.65
CA THR A 907 11.10 6.65 24.53
C THR A 907 10.34 5.78 25.55
N ILE A 908 10.65 4.49 25.59
CA ILE A 908 10.10 3.51 26.56
C ILE A 908 11.10 3.29 27.70
N ASP A 909 12.38 3.17 27.38
CA ASP A 909 13.51 3.07 28.32
C ASP A 909 14.55 4.15 27.99
N SER A 910 14.84 5.02 28.96
CA SER A 910 15.85 6.10 28.86
C SER A 910 17.08 5.86 29.75
N GLN A 911 17.29 4.62 30.21
CA GLN A 911 18.45 4.22 31.04
C GLN A 911 18.53 4.94 32.41
N GLY A 912 17.40 5.44 32.92
CA GLY A 912 17.27 6.02 34.25
C GLY A 912 18.19 7.24 34.48
N ASN A 913 18.96 7.20 35.57
CA ASN A 913 19.86 8.29 35.99
C ASN A 913 21.34 8.06 35.64
N ALA A 914 21.65 7.13 34.73
CA ALA A 914 23.03 6.88 34.30
C ALA A 914 23.62 8.12 33.58
N PRO A 915 24.92 8.44 33.76
CA PRO A 915 25.58 9.53 33.05
C PRO A 915 25.35 9.46 31.53
N SER A 916 24.96 10.58 30.92
CA SER A 916 24.62 10.68 29.49
C SER A 916 25.83 11.02 28.60
N TYR A 917 27.05 10.97 29.14
CA TYR A 917 28.29 11.28 28.43
C TYR A 917 29.37 10.25 28.76
N PHE A 918 30.39 10.16 27.91
CA PHE A 918 31.51 9.23 28.07
C PHE A 918 32.82 9.90 27.58
N PRO A 919 33.97 9.69 28.26
CA PRO A 919 34.12 8.96 29.53
C PRO A 919 33.53 9.74 30.71
N ASP A 920 33.23 9.03 31.81
CA ASP A 920 32.70 9.62 33.05
C ASP A 920 33.51 9.19 34.30
N SER A 921 33.24 9.84 35.44
CA SER A 921 33.87 9.55 36.74
C SER A 921 32.85 9.12 37.81
N PHE A 922 31.68 8.64 37.38
CA PHE A 922 30.52 8.36 38.22
C PHE A 922 30.03 6.92 38.10
N ASN A 923 30.93 6.00 37.70
CA ASN A 923 30.64 4.58 37.48
C ASN A 923 29.56 4.35 36.39
N GLY A 924 29.59 5.14 35.32
CA GLY A 924 28.77 4.91 34.14
C GLY A 924 29.28 3.75 33.27
N HIS A 925 28.93 3.80 31.99
CA HIS A 925 29.22 2.73 31.03
C HIS A 925 30.71 2.67 30.70
N VAL A 926 31.23 1.47 30.44
CA VAL A 926 32.64 1.23 30.08
C VAL A 926 32.75 0.64 28.68
N GLU A 927 33.86 0.89 28.01
CA GLU A 927 34.18 0.27 26.72
C GLU A 927 34.51 -1.22 26.87
N HIS A 928 34.17 -2.00 25.85
CA HIS A 928 34.69 -3.36 25.72
C HIS A 928 36.21 -3.30 25.46
N LYS A 929 36.99 -4.13 26.15
CA LYS A 929 38.46 -4.18 25.98
C LYS A 929 38.91 -4.90 24.71
N GLU A 930 38.05 -5.76 24.17
CA GLU A 930 38.32 -6.50 22.95
C GLU A 930 37.93 -5.66 21.73
N ARG A 931 38.85 -5.60 20.77
CA ARG A 931 38.61 -4.91 19.51
C ARG A 931 37.60 -5.69 18.66
N ILE A 932 36.54 -5.01 18.22
CA ILE A 932 35.49 -5.58 17.39
C ILE A 932 35.87 -5.49 15.91
N GLU A 933 36.49 -4.39 15.49
CA GLU A 933 36.82 -4.10 14.10
C GLU A 933 38.17 -4.66 13.67
N HIS A 934 38.22 -5.45 12.61
CA HIS A 934 39.49 -5.93 12.03
C HIS A 934 40.23 -4.85 11.21
N VAL A 935 41.53 -4.67 11.45
CA VAL A 935 42.41 -3.76 10.67
C VAL A 935 42.77 -4.37 9.33
N TYR A 936 42.66 -3.60 8.26
CA TYR A 936 43.21 -4.00 6.96
C TYR A 936 43.63 -2.76 6.18
N ASN A 937 44.66 -2.90 5.34
CA ASN A 937 45.19 -1.81 4.55
C ASN A 937 44.43 -1.73 3.22
N LEU A 938 44.16 -0.50 2.77
CA LEU A 938 43.60 -0.20 1.47
C LEU A 938 44.56 0.71 0.71
N HIS A 939 44.75 0.43 -0.58
CA HIS A 939 45.60 1.22 -1.46
C HIS A 939 44.78 1.63 -2.69
N GLY A 940 44.67 2.94 -2.92
CA GLY A 940 43.94 3.46 -4.08
C GLY A 940 43.74 4.97 -4.00
N GLN A 941 43.41 5.57 -5.15
CA GLN A 941 42.97 6.95 -5.19
C GLN A 941 41.51 7.06 -4.75
N VAL A 942 41.21 8.07 -3.94
CA VAL A 942 39.83 8.47 -3.67
C VAL A 942 39.26 9.06 -4.95
N ASN A 943 38.34 8.33 -5.60
CA ASN A 943 37.70 8.77 -6.83
C ASN A 943 36.38 7.99 -7.07
N ARG A 944 35.61 8.45 -8.06
CA ARG A 944 34.46 7.73 -8.60
C ARG A 944 34.96 6.81 -9.72
N HIS A 945 35.11 5.52 -9.41
CA HIS A 945 35.71 4.55 -10.34
C HIS A 945 34.63 3.85 -11.16
N ALA A 946 34.68 4.02 -12.50
CA ALA A 946 33.77 3.38 -13.43
C ALA A 946 34.03 1.87 -13.53
N PRO A 947 33.01 1.00 -13.34
CA PRO A 947 33.20 -0.44 -13.30
C PRO A 947 32.95 -1.15 -14.65
N TYR A 948 32.81 -0.43 -15.77
CA TYR A 948 32.40 -1.04 -17.04
C TYR A 948 33.51 -1.89 -17.66
N THR A 949 33.21 -3.20 -17.81
CA THR A 949 34.05 -4.18 -18.50
C THR A 949 33.15 -5.22 -19.19
N ASP A 950 33.66 -5.92 -20.21
CA ASP A 950 32.94 -7.02 -20.88
C ASP A 950 32.59 -8.21 -19.94
N ASP A 951 33.12 -8.21 -18.71
CA ASP A 951 32.84 -9.23 -17.68
C ASP A 951 31.35 -9.32 -17.30
N ASP A 952 30.56 -8.29 -17.60
CA ASP A 952 29.13 -8.23 -17.28
C ASP A 952 28.31 -9.31 -17.99
N PHE A 953 28.84 -9.89 -19.06
CA PHE A 953 28.16 -10.93 -19.84
C PHE A 953 28.75 -12.33 -19.64
N VAL A 954 29.86 -12.47 -18.91
CA VAL A 954 30.53 -13.78 -18.72
C VAL A 954 29.65 -14.72 -17.90
N GLN A 955 29.31 -14.35 -16.66
CA GLN A 955 28.46 -15.20 -15.80
C GLN A 955 27.01 -15.34 -16.31
N PRO A 956 26.37 -14.31 -16.89
CA PRO A 956 25.09 -14.48 -17.58
C PRO A 956 25.13 -15.53 -18.70
N ARG A 957 26.20 -15.55 -19.49
CA ARG A 957 26.38 -16.53 -20.57
C ARG A 957 26.55 -17.93 -20.00
N GLU A 958 27.29 -18.09 -18.92
CA GLU A 958 27.39 -19.38 -18.23
C GLU A 958 26.05 -19.84 -17.66
N PHE A 959 25.27 -18.93 -17.06
CA PHE A 959 23.93 -19.24 -16.58
C PHE A 959 23.02 -19.71 -17.72
N TRP A 960 22.97 -18.96 -18.82
CA TRP A 960 22.20 -19.32 -20.02
C TRP A 960 22.65 -20.65 -20.62
N GLN A 961 23.95 -20.84 -20.87
CA GLN A 961 24.46 -21.96 -21.66
C GLN A 961 24.64 -23.25 -20.87
N ARG A 962 24.98 -23.16 -19.57
CA ARG A 962 25.41 -24.31 -18.76
C ARG A 962 24.46 -24.63 -17.59
N VAL A 963 23.68 -23.67 -17.12
CA VAL A 963 22.78 -23.88 -15.96
C VAL A 963 21.36 -24.19 -16.43
N LEU A 964 20.81 -23.39 -17.36
CA LEU A 964 19.45 -23.59 -17.84
C LEU A 964 19.35 -24.75 -18.84
N LYS A 965 18.34 -25.60 -18.65
CA LYS A 965 17.90 -26.62 -19.62
C LYS A 965 17.10 -25.98 -20.74
N ASP A 966 16.93 -26.70 -21.85
CA ASP A 966 16.26 -26.15 -23.04
C ASP A 966 14.80 -25.76 -22.81
N ASP A 967 14.08 -26.49 -21.95
CA ASP A 967 12.71 -26.14 -21.55
C ASP A 967 12.66 -24.90 -20.62
N GLU A 968 13.65 -24.75 -19.74
CA GLU A 968 13.81 -23.57 -18.86
C GLU A 968 14.19 -22.32 -19.68
N LYS A 969 15.05 -22.48 -20.70
CA LYS A 969 15.39 -21.44 -21.66
C LYS A 969 14.16 -20.95 -22.43
N ALA A 970 13.32 -21.87 -22.90
CA ALA A 970 12.07 -21.52 -23.58
C ALA A 970 11.13 -20.72 -22.67
N ARG A 971 10.96 -21.14 -21.41
CA ARG A 971 10.16 -20.38 -20.42
C ARG A 971 10.76 -19.01 -20.12
N LEU A 972 12.09 -18.88 -20.01
CA LEU A 972 12.75 -17.59 -19.83
C LEU A 972 12.47 -16.62 -20.99
N ILE A 973 12.53 -17.13 -22.22
CA ILE A 973 12.18 -16.37 -23.43
C ILE A 973 10.72 -15.89 -23.35
N GLU A 974 9.78 -16.80 -23.06
CA GLU A 974 8.35 -16.48 -22.94
C GLU A 974 8.07 -15.46 -21.82
N ASN A 975 8.70 -15.63 -20.66
CA ASN A 975 8.59 -14.71 -19.53
C ASN A 975 9.09 -13.32 -19.87
N THR A 976 10.25 -13.22 -20.52
CA THR A 976 10.82 -11.94 -20.96
C THR A 976 9.90 -11.29 -21.98
N ALA A 977 9.47 -12.03 -23.00
CA ALA A 977 8.60 -11.52 -24.05
C ALA A 977 7.23 -11.05 -23.51
N GLY A 978 6.68 -11.76 -22.52
CA GLY A 978 5.43 -11.42 -21.86
C GLY A 978 5.43 -10.04 -21.19
N MET A 979 6.59 -9.58 -20.69
CA MET A 979 6.75 -8.24 -20.12
C MET A 979 7.22 -7.22 -21.18
N LEU A 980 8.18 -7.61 -22.01
CA LEU A 980 8.83 -6.73 -22.99
C LEU A 980 7.86 -6.26 -24.09
N LYS A 981 6.82 -7.03 -24.41
CA LYS A 981 5.81 -6.68 -25.42
C LYS A 981 5.09 -5.34 -25.17
N ASP A 982 5.05 -4.89 -23.90
CA ASP A 982 4.37 -3.66 -23.51
C ASP A 982 5.33 -2.45 -23.44
N ALA A 983 6.63 -2.65 -23.71
CA ALA A 983 7.57 -1.56 -23.97
C ALA A 983 7.51 -1.12 -25.44
N SER A 984 7.94 0.10 -25.74
CA SER A 984 8.03 0.63 -27.10
C SER A 984 9.09 -0.11 -27.92
N SER A 985 8.87 -0.21 -29.23
CA SER A 985 9.80 -0.88 -30.17
C SER A 985 11.27 -0.44 -30.03
N VAL A 986 11.52 0.85 -29.80
CA VAL A 986 12.88 1.39 -29.58
C VAL A 986 13.52 0.85 -28.29
N VAL A 987 12.74 0.72 -27.21
CA VAL A 987 13.22 0.14 -25.95
C VAL A 987 13.41 -1.37 -26.11
N GLN A 988 12.52 -2.06 -26.84
CA GLN A 988 12.66 -3.48 -27.13
C GLN A 988 13.96 -3.77 -27.87
N GLU A 989 14.23 -3.07 -28.97
CA GLU A 989 15.45 -3.22 -29.77
C GLU A 989 16.70 -2.96 -28.93
N ARG A 990 16.74 -1.82 -28.23
CA ARG A 990 17.88 -1.46 -27.37
C ARG A 990 18.14 -2.50 -26.27
N PHE A 991 17.10 -2.97 -25.60
CA PHE A 991 17.24 -3.99 -24.57
C PHE A 991 17.85 -5.26 -25.14
N LEU A 992 17.31 -5.77 -26.26
CA LEU A 992 17.81 -6.99 -26.90
C LEU A 992 19.27 -6.85 -27.35
N GLU A 993 19.64 -5.70 -27.94
CA GLU A 993 21.00 -5.43 -28.42
C GLU A 993 22.03 -5.26 -27.29
N ASN A 994 21.68 -4.50 -26.25
CA ASN A 994 22.61 -4.15 -25.18
C ASN A 994 22.71 -5.21 -24.09
N THR A 995 21.73 -6.12 -23.99
CA THR A 995 21.70 -7.16 -22.95
C THR A 995 21.80 -8.55 -23.57
N TYR A 996 20.71 -9.08 -24.12
CA TYR A 996 20.60 -10.50 -24.47
C TYR A 996 21.51 -10.90 -25.65
N ALA A 997 21.70 -10.04 -26.64
CA ALA A 997 22.60 -10.32 -27.77
C ALA A 997 24.07 -10.42 -27.34
N LYS A 998 24.45 -9.76 -26.24
CA LYS A 998 25.78 -9.86 -25.62
C LYS A 998 25.96 -11.15 -24.83
N VAL A 999 24.86 -11.73 -24.32
CA VAL A 999 24.86 -13.04 -23.67
C VAL A 999 24.96 -14.14 -24.74
N ASP A 1000 23.96 -14.22 -25.62
CA ASP A 1000 23.83 -15.20 -26.68
C ASP A 1000 22.87 -14.70 -27.79
N PRO A 1001 23.28 -14.68 -29.07
CA PRO A 1001 22.41 -14.22 -30.17
C PRO A 1001 21.08 -15.00 -30.28
N ALA A 1002 21.07 -16.30 -29.96
CA ALA A 1002 19.85 -17.10 -30.03
C ALA A 1002 18.83 -16.72 -28.95
N LEU A 1003 19.29 -16.28 -27.79
CA LEU A 1003 18.42 -15.74 -26.74
C LEU A 1003 17.72 -14.45 -27.21
N ALA A 1004 18.47 -13.52 -27.80
CA ALA A 1004 17.92 -12.26 -28.29
C ALA A 1004 16.89 -12.48 -29.40
N GLU A 1005 17.21 -13.33 -30.38
CA GLU A 1005 16.27 -13.62 -31.47
C GLU A 1005 15.03 -14.37 -30.97
N GLY A 1006 15.19 -15.34 -30.07
CA GLY A 1006 14.06 -16.06 -29.48
C GLY A 1006 13.07 -15.14 -28.75
N VAL A 1007 13.58 -14.16 -27.98
CA VAL A 1007 12.72 -13.15 -27.33
C VAL A 1007 12.05 -12.24 -28.36
N LYS A 1008 12.78 -11.81 -29.37
CA LYS A 1008 12.24 -10.95 -30.45
C LYS A 1008 11.09 -11.63 -31.18
N GLU A 1009 11.26 -12.90 -31.57
CA GLU A 1009 10.20 -13.70 -32.22
C GLU A 1009 8.99 -13.89 -31.30
N ALA A 1010 9.22 -14.18 -30.02
CA ALA A 1010 8.15 -14.33 -29.03
C ALA A 1010 7.37 -13.02 -28.80
N VAL A 1011 8.04 -11.87 -28.72
CA VAL A 1011 7.40 -10.55 -28.63
C VAL A 1011 6.56 -10.27 -29.87
N ALA A 1012 7.12 -10.49 -31.07
CA ALA A 1012 6.40 -10.29 -32.32
C ALA A 1012 5.12 -11.14 -32.40
N LYS A 1013 5.19 -12.41 -31.97
CA LYS A 1013 4.05 -13.32 -31.89
C LYS A 1013 2.97 -12.82 -30.91
N LEU A 1014 3.37 -12.34 -29.73
CA LEU A 1014 2.42 -11.82 -28.73
C LEU A 1014 1.72 -10.54 -29.21
N ILE A 1015 2.45 -9.65 -29.88
CA ILE A 1015 1.88 -8.42 -30.47
C ILE A 1015 0.92 -8.75 -31.63
N ALA A 1016 1.26 -9.72 -32.48
CA ALA A 1016 0.39 -10.17 -33.57
C ALA A 1016 -0.93 -10.77 -33.03
N ASN A 1017 -0.85 -11.65 -32.04
CA ASN A 1017 -2.03 -12.25 -31.39
C ASN A 1017 -2.94 -11.19 -30.74
N LYS A 1018 -2.35 -10.16 -30.10
CA LYS A 1018 -3.09 -9.02 -29.53
C LYS A 1018 -3.86 -8.26 -30.62
N LYS A 1019 -3.29 -8.11 -31.82
CA LYS A 1019 -3.96 -7.47 -32.96
C LYS A 1019 -5.12 -8.33 -33.47
N GLU A 1020 -4.96 -9.64 -33.62
CA GLU A 1020 -6.03 -10.54 -34.09
C GLU A 1020 -7.24 -10.57 -33.13
N LEU A 1021 -6.99 -10.69 -31.82
CA LEU A 1021 -8.03 -10.66 -30.78
C LEU A 1021 -8.77 -9.31 -30.70
N ALA A 1022 -8.10 -8.21 -31.05
CA ALA A 1022 -8.72 -6.88 -31.12
C ALA A 1022 -9.60 -6.71 -32.38
N HIS A 1023 -9.37 -7.49 -33.45
CA HIS A 1023 -10.18 -7.45 -34.68
C HIS A 1023 -11.35 -8.44 -34.65
N SER A 1024 -11.28 -9.51 -33.85
CA SER A 1024 -12.37 -10.49 -33.70
C SER A 1024 -13.48 -10.05 -32.72
N ASN A 1025 -13.29 -8.95 -32.01
CA ASN A 1025 -14.24 -8.38 -31.04
C ASN A 1025 -14.86 -7.05 -31.52
N VAL A 1026 -14.80 -6.77 -32.83
CA VAL A 1026 -15.49 -5.64 -33.50
C VAL A 1026 -16.70 -6.16 -34.27
#